data_AF-A0A023B563-F1
#
_entry.id   AF-A0A023B563-F1
#
_cell.length_a   1.000
_cell.length_b   1.000
_cell.length_c   1.000
_cell.angle_alpha   90.00
_cell.angle_beta   90.00
_cell.angle_gamma   90.00
#
_symmetry.space_group_name_H-M   'P 1'
#
loop_
_entity.id
_entity.type
_entity.pdbx_description
1 polymer ?
#
loop_
_entity_poly.entity_id
_entity_poly.type
_entity_poly.pdbx_seq_one_letter_code
_entity_poly.pdbx_strand_id
1 'polypeptide(L)'
;MKLAGIYREGDGRTDDEVSLYEESTWLEACSRILLHRPRRGVINAAELTALREIVEHLEDVDPENKFAPMSNLICQKSVGRTMSELLKMLEDADGCDDESGYEPLEVVDYRPLTSVECTSLRGTVSREWLSVLPESSHEDVEAGLGWGATRCHLTRCRLALAAGTLLTVGLGLACLMLRGIGHSKVLEVRDSPRTSPRTQPPTTTERPGPFKVKMSRRALAWTMNSNETECREAFNSVSYRDGSWPVLTLEVGSYPCGGGSGQLLCAAGDALTDDIGGTCHHFGGPAYDVFEVKDAIRRILHTNENCVVRCDDEEAKVRNMWQEVQKLAKIPIYPNSGFLYFTQTPAVPNMADFQMMLQPRYPVEKSCSGSCVDCNNMFTGPEENRVPSCYCNLVNITCLVRPETEQVAQWIDHIGLYTTLQQAFEGMSPFNTEDEIFDVRECVYKCHHPVPELRNKDYILERELAGPDDPLIWRLSRLELRKLQLFLEQCHNHSGTLQSGWISLQWKMRYDIISTELMGVKCDPKRTVALDLSRQAKTRLWKESDIEQKNELARMDFLNALMTEYPADKECSSICYPDQGNCNIPNCLCRVAHAECAIRVEGDKIEHLIESYGFDARLPDVFGVLSVPGANAKEGHNKTKHIQTKMCYAGCHGIVSPKPVSELPSSTTEEQHP
;
A
#
# COMPACT_ATOMS: atom_id res chain seq x y z
N MET A 1 10.86 -4.55 7.74
CA MET A 1 9.53 -5.02 7.27
C MET A 1 9.50 -6.06 6.14
N LYS A 2 10.21 -5.95 4.99
CA LYS A 2 10.16 -7.00 3.92
C LYS A 2 10.75 -8.36 4.32
N LEU A 3 11.82 -8.37 5.14
CA LEU A 3 12.54 -9.61 5.51
C LEU A 3 11.76 -10.55 6.42
N ALA A 4 11.06 -10.02 7.43
CA ALA A 4 10.17 -10.81 8.28
C ALA A 4 8.97 -11.44 7.54
N GLY A 5 8.71 -11.02 6.29
CA GLY A 5 7.76 -11.69 5.40
C GLY A 5 8.36 -12.93 4.73
N ILE A 6 9.62 -12.83 4.27
CA ILE A 6 10.32 -13.93 3.56
C ILE A 6 10.56 -15.12 4.51
N TYR A 7 10.93 -14.87 5.76
CA TYR A 7 11.10 -15.93 6.78
C TYR A 7 9.80 -16.65 7.16
N ARG A 8 8.61 -16.11 6.84
CA ARG A 8 7.31 -16.77 7.12
C ARG A 8 6.85 -17.74 6.02
N GLU A 9 7.57 -17.80 4.91
CA GLU A 9 7.23 -18.65 3.75
C GLU A 9 8.10 -19.94 3.69
N GLY A 10 8.88 -20.23 4.75
CA GLY A 10 9.61 -21.48 4.93
C GLY A 10 8.72 -22.60 5.48
N ASP A 11 8.85 -23.82 4.93
CA ASP A 11 8.07 -25.00 5.32
C ASP A 11 8.78 -25.85 6.38
N GLY A 12 8.01 -26.39 7.33
CA GLY A 12 8.48 -27.36 8.34
C GLY A 12 8.59 -26.84 9.78
N ARG A 13 7.59 -27.14 10.63
CA ARG A 13 7.65 -26.89 12.09
C ARG A 13 8.66 -27.79 12.80
N THR A 14 9.68 -27.21 13.43
CA THR A 14 10.38 -27.80 14.60
C THR A 14 10.51 -26.76 15.72
N ASP A 15 10.75 -27.20 16.96
CA ASP A 15 10.82 -26.31 18.14
C ASP A 15 11.99 -25.30 18.11
N ASP A 16 12.90 -25.42 17.14
CA ASP A 16 14.07 -24.55 16.97
C ASP A 16 13.70 -23.14 16.43
N GLU A 17 12.52 -22.96 15.82
CA GLU A 17 12.07 -21.65 15.31
C GLU A 17 11.85 -20.58 16.40
N VAL A 18 11.77 -20.97 17.68
CA VAL A 18 11.45 -20.05 18.78
C VAL A 18 12.62 -19.11 19.10
N SER A 19 13.89 -19.51 18.90
CA SER A 19 15.04 -18.60 19.09
C SER A 19 15.18 -17.59 17.95
N LEU A 20 14.89 -17.99 16.71
CA LEU A 20 14.99 -17.13 15.52
C LEU A 20 14.05 -15.90 15.56
N TYR A 21 12.96 -15.97 16.34
CA TYR A 21 12.05 -14.83 16.50
C TYR A 21 12.65 -13.68 17.32
N GLU A 22 13.47 -13.95 18.34
CA GLU A 22 14.14 -12.92 19.15
C GLU A 22 15.25 -12.19 18.35
N GLU A 23 15.82 -12.88 17.37
CA GLU A 23 16.89 -12.35 16.50
C GLU A 23 16.41 -11.47 15.34
N SER A 24 15.12 -11.45 15.03
CA SER A 24 14.56 -10.65 13.91
C SER A 24 14.89 -9.14 13.94
N THR A 25 15.31 -8.61 15.09
CA THR A 25 15.70 -7.20 15.29
C THR A 25 17.10 -6.84 14.77
N TRP A 26 18.09 -7.75 14.83
CA TRP A 26 19.45 -7.45 14.36
C TRP A 26 19.49 -7.41 12.82
N LEU A 27 18.83 -8.37 12.16
CA LEU A 27 18.73 -8.43 10.70
C LEU A 27 18.02 -7.19 10.12
N GLU A 28 17.01 -6.65 10.82
CA GLU A 28 16.39 -5.38 10.46
C GLU A 28 17.33 -4.19 10.65
N ALA A 29 18.17 -4.17 11.69
CA ALA A 29 19.16 -3.13 11.89
C ALA A 29 20.24 -3.12 10.79
N CYS A 30 20.86 -4.27 10.49
CA CYS A 30 21.88 -4.39 9.42
C CYS A 30 21.30 -3.99 8.06
N SER A 31 20.05 -4.38 7.78
CA SER A 31 19.33 -3.95 6.57
C SER A 31 19.12 -2.43 6.50
N ARG A 32 18.76 -1.78 7.62
CA ARG A 32 18.59 -0.31 7.68
C ARG A 32 19.92 0.43 7.50
N ILE A 33 21.02 -0.12 7.99
CA ILE A 33 22.37 0.42 7.81
C ILE A 33 22.78 0.40 6.34
N LEU A 34 22.65 -0.75 5.67
CA LEU A 34 23.02 -0.92 4.26
C LEU A 34 22.12 -0.11 3.29
N LEU A 35 20.92 0.27 3.72
CA LEU A 35 20.02 1.18 3.00
C LEU A 35 20.32 2.68 3.23
N HIS A 36 21.15 3.06 4.21
CA HIS A 36 21.39 4.46 4.59
C HIS A 36 22.61 5.09 3.86
N ARG A 37 22.88 4.70 2.61
CA ARG A 37 24.13 5.09 1.94
C ARG A 37 24.15 6.56 1.45
N PRO A 38 25.11 7.39 1.91
CA PRO A 38 25.40 8.67 1.27
C PRO A 38 25.99 8.44 -0.13
N ARG A 39 25.62 9.25 -1.12
CA ARG A 39 25.98 9.00 -2.53
C ARG A 39 27.49 8.89 -2.77
N ARG A 40 27.90 7.77 -3.38
CA ARG A 40 29.23 7.45 -3.96
C ARG A 40 30.40 7.58 -2.98
N GLY A 41 30.74 6.45 -2.35
CA GLY A 41 31.97 6.26 -1.58
C GLY A 41 32.35 4.79 -1.46
N VAL A 42 33.58 4.55 -1.00
CA VAL A 42 34.12 3.24 -0.58
C VAL A 42 33.23 2.64 0.53
N ILE A 43 33.19 1.32 0.65
CA ILE A 43 32.51 0.62 1.75
C ILE A 43 33.07 1.17 3.07
N ASN A 44 32.20 1.76 3.89
CA ASN A 44 32.63 2.26 5.19
C ASN A 44 32.63 1.15 6.26
N ALA A 45 33.28 1.38 7.39
CA ALA A 45 33.42 0.37 8.44
C ALA A 45 32.06 -0.19 8.95
N ALA A 46 30.98 0.61 8.94
CA ALA A 46 29.64 0.16 9.32
C ALA A 46 29.07 -0.82 8.29
N GLU A 47 29.23 -0.51 6.99
CA GLU A 47 28.79 -1.39 5.90
C GLU A 47 29.60 -2.70 5.92
N LEU A 48 30.91 -2.65 6.19
CA LEU A 48 31.75 -3.84 6.29
C LEU A 48 31.36 -4.74 7.48
N THR A 49 31.11 -4.16 8.66
CA THR A 49 30.62 -4.91 9.82
C THR A 49 29.22 -5.50 9.56
N ALA A 50 28.34 -4.79 8.84
CA ALA A 50 26.97 -5.29 8.56
C ALA A 50 27.01 -6.48 7.60
N LEU A 51 27.88 -6.41 6.60
CA LEU A 51 28.12 -7.52 5.68
C LEU A 51 28.73 -8.72 6.39
N ARG A 52 29.69 -8.48 7.31
CA ARG A 52 30.30 -9.54 8.11
C ARG A 52 29.28 -10.24 9.04
N GLU A 53 28.49 -9.49 9.81
CA GLU A 53 27.43 -10.06 10.67
C GLU A 53 26.35 -10.83 9.87
N ILE A 54 25.93 -10.32 8.71
CA ILE A 54 24.98 -11.03 7.83
C ILE A 54 25.56 -12.33 7.27
N VAL A 55 26.84 -12.34 6.89
CA VAL A 55 27.54 -13.53 6.40
C VAL A 55 27.74 -14.55 7.52
N GLU A 56 28.31 -14.13 8.65
CA GLU A 56 28.57 -15.01 9.80
C GLU A 56 27.28 -15.69 10.31
N HIS A 57 26.16 -14.95 10.39
CA HIS A 57 24.88 -15.55 10.76
C HIS A 57 24.35 -16.54 9.71
N LEU A 58 24.43 -16.20 8.41
CA LEU A 58 23.93 -17.11 7.36
C LEU A 58 24.82 -18.34 7.18
N GLU A 59 26.10 -18.28 7.57
CA GLU A 59 26.99 -19.44 7.70
C GLU A 59 26.71 -20.27 8.97
N ASP A 60 26.29 -19.66 10.08
CA ASP A 60 25.93 -20.37 11.33
C ASP A 60 24.57 -21.08 11.23
N VAL A 61 23.57 -20.47 10.59
CA VAL A 61 22.23 -21.06 10.40
C VAL A 61 22.18 -22.05 9.24
N ASP A 62 23.09 -21.95 8.25
CA ASP A 62 23.20 -22.90 7.13
C ASP A 62 24.67 -23.30 6.82
N PRO A 63 25.36 -23.98 7.76
CA PRO A 63 26.80 -24.31 7.61
C PRO A 63 27.08 -25.36 6.53
N GLU A 64 26.05 -26.03 6.02
CA GLU A 64 26.14 -26.96 4.89
C GLU A 64 25.69 -26.32 3.56
N ASN A 65 25.32 -25.03 3.56
CA ASN A 65 24.86 -24.26 2.40
C ASN A 65 23.67 -24.92 1.65
N LYS A 66 22.78 -25.59 2.38
CA LYS A 66 21.58 -26.30 1.86
C LYS A 66 20.54 -25.33 1.32
N PHE A 67 20.49 -24.12 1.87
CA PHE A 67 19.57 -23.03 1.54
C PHE A 67 20.22 -21.94 0.68
N ALA A 68 21.37 -22.21 0.05
CA ALA A 68 22.07 -21.28 -0.85
C ALA A 68 21.14 -20.47 -1.80
N PRO A 69 20.09 -21.02 -2.43
CA PRO A 69 19.18 -20.25 -3.28
C PRO A 69 18.37 -19.21 -2.49
N MET A 70 17.96 -19.52 -1.27
CA MET A 70 17.22 -18.63 -0.38
C MET A 70 18.13 -17.55 0.21
N SER A 71 19.33 -17.91 0.71
CA SER A 71 20.33 -16.95 1.19
C SER A 71 20.72 -15.97 0.08
N ASN A 72 20.94 -16.45 -1.14
CA ASN A 72 21.17 -15.60 -2.31
C ASN A 72 19.97 -14.69 -2.62
N LEU A 73 18.73 -15.16 -2.50
CA LEU A 73 17.53 -14.34 -2.71
C LEU A 73 17.38 -13.28 -1.62
N ILE A 74 17.64 -13.61 -0.36
CA ILE A 74 17.63 -12.70 0.80
C ILE A 74 18.67 -11.59 0.59
N CYS A 75 19.92 -11.93 0.29
CA CYS A 75 20.97 -10.97 -0.04
C CYS A 75 20.56 -10.10 -1.25
N GLN A 76 20.11 -10.71 -2.35
CA GLN A 76 19.76 -9.97 -3.57
C GLN A 76 18.58 -9.02 -3.36
N LYS A 77 17.64 -9.36 -2.46
CA LYS A 77 16.49 -8.52 -2.09
C LYS A 77 16.83 -7.42 -1.09
N SER A 78 17.85 -7.61 -0.27
CA SER A 78 18.21 -6.69 0.83
C SER A 78 19.30 -5.71 0.43
N VAL A 79 20.31 -6.18 -0.30
CA VAL A 79 21.53 -5.43 -0.64
C VAL A 79 21.87 -5.45 -2.13
N GLY A 80 21.02 -6.03 -2.97
CA GLY A 80 21.17 -6.02 -4.44
C GLY A 80 22.20 -7.00 -5.01
N ARG A 81 22.82 -7.84 -4.17
CA ARG A 81 23.91 -8.76 -4.52
C ARG A 81 23.64 -10.18 -4.02
N THR A 82 24.16 -11.20 -4.68
CA THR A 82 24.10 -12.59 -4.19
C THR A 82 25.08 -12.81 -3.05
N MET A 83 24.90 -13.86 -2.23
CA MET A 83 25.81 -14.21 -1.14
C MET A 83 27.25 -14.42 -1.66
N SER A 84 27.40 -15.07 -2.82
CA SER A 84 28.70 -15.27 -3.46
C SER A 84 29.37 -13.97 -3.91
N GLU A 85 28.61 -12.93 -4.24
CA GLU A 85 29.15 -11.60 -4.53
C GLU A 85 29.60 -10.90 -3.24
N LEU A 86 28.85 -11.05 -2.14
CA LEU A 86 29.18 -10.47 -0.83
C LEU A 86 30.42 -11.10 -0.21
N LEU A 87 30.52 -12.44 -0.22
CA LEU A 87 31.70 -13.18 0.25
C LEU A 87 32.95 -12.73 -0.50
N LYS A 88 32.87 -12.65 -1.84
CA LYS A 88 33.97 -12.15 -2.65
C LYS A 88 34.35 -10.71 -2.29
N MET A 89 33.38 -9.84 -2.02
CA MET A 89 33.66 -8.46 -1.58
C MET A 89 34.34 -8.39 -0.21
N LEU A 90 34.09 -9.35 0.70
CA LEU A 90 34.82 -9.48 1.97
C LEU A 90 36.24 -10.02 1.76
N GLU A 91 36.42 -11.04 0.91
CA GLU A 91 37.74 -11.57 0.52
C GLU A 91 38.62 -10.50 -0.15
N ASP A 92 38.06 -9.73 -1.09
CA ASP A 92 38.74 -8.62 -1.76
C ASP A 92 39.09 -7.49 -0.75
N ALA A 93 38.23 -7.24 0.26
CA ALA A 93 38.45 -6.19 1.28
C ALA A 93 39.51 -6.56 2.35
N ASP A 94 39.59 -7.81 2.81
CA ASP A 94 40.66 -8.27 3.73
C ASP A 94 42.02 -8.38 3.00
N GLY A 95 42.05 -8.28 1.66
CA GLY A 95 43.24 -8.46 0.82
C GLY A 95 43.96 -7.19 0.34
N CYS A 96 43.48 -5.98 0.64
CA CYS A 96 43.96 -4.74 0.00
C CYS A 96 44.56 -3.69 0.95
N ASP A 97 45.90 -3.57 0.93
CA ASP A 97 46.65 -2.35 1.32
C ASP A 97 46.69 -1.29 0.19
N ASP A 98 46.11 -1.56 -1.00
CA ASP A 98 46.23 -0.71 -2.21
C ASP A 98 44.89 -0.11 -2.68
N GLU A 99 44.89 1.21 -2.90
CA GLU A 99 43.70 2.09 -2.93
C GLU A 99 43.10 2.29 -4.35
N SER A 100 42.91 1.23 -5.16
CA SER A 100 42.34 1.42 -6.51
C SER A 100 41.46 0.29 -7.04
N GLY A 101 40.24 0.64 -7.48
CA GLY A 101 39.52 -0.14 -8.51
C GLY A 101 38.14 -0.69 -8.18
N TYR A 102 37.51 -0.38 -7.05
CA TYR A 102 36.17 -0.90 -6.74
C TYR A 102 35.05 -0.23 -7.53
N GLU A 103 34.22 -1.05 -8.20
CA GLU A 103 32.97 -0.62 -8.82
C GLU A 103 31.90 -0.46 -7.72
N PRO A 104 31.40 0.76 -7.45
CA PRO A 104 30.55 0.99 -6.30
C PRO A 104 29.18 0.32 -6.47
N LEU A 105 28.69 -0.34 -5.40
CA LEU A 105 27.35 -0.94 -5.34
C LEU A 105 26.28 0.05 -5.87
N GLU A 106 25.44 -0.39 -6.81
CA GLU A 106 24.31 0.41 -7.28
C GLU A 106 23.06 0.09 -6.46
N VAL A 107 22.74 0.96 -5.50
CA VAL A 107 21.51 0.85 -4.70
C VAL A 107 20.35 1.34 -5.55
N VAL A 108 19.59 0.39 -6.11
CA VAL A 108 18.61 0.61 -7.18
C VAL A 108 17.37 1.40 -6.72
N ASP A 109 17.09 1.44 -5.41
CA ASP A 109 16.02 2.27 -4.84
C ASP A 109 16.36 2.63 -3.38
N TYR A 110 16.19 3.89 -2.98
CA TYR A 110 16.42 4.34 -1.60
C TYR A 110 15.53 5.53 -1.18
N ARG A 111 15.07 5.48 0.07
CA ARG A 111 14.48 6.59 0.82
C ARG A 111 15.46 6.96 1.94
N PRO A 112 15.79 8.25 2.15
CA PRO A 112 16.53 8.68 3.34
C PRO A 112 15.80 8.26 4.63
N LEU A 113 16.54 7.79 5.63
CA LEU A 113 15.99 7.61 6.98
C LEU A 113 15.60 8.98 7.54
N THR A 114 14.39 9.08 8.08
CA THR A 114 13.97 10.25 8.85
C THR A 114 14.77 10.34 10.17
N SER A 115 14.82 11.54 10.77
CA SER A 115 15.45 11.75 12.09
C SER A 115 14.90 10.79 13.15
N VAL A 116 13.60 10.47 13.10
CA VAL A 116 12.94 9.50 13.98
C VAL A 116 13.45 8.08 13.73
N GLU A 117 13.55 7.64 12.47
CA GLU A 117 14.07 6.31 12.12
C GLU A 117 15.57 6.15 12.47
N CYS A 118 16.38 7.20 12.27
CA CYS A 118 17.80 7.21 12.64
C CYS A 118 18.00 7.17 14.17
N THR A 119 17.20 7.96 14.91
CA THR A 119 17.20 7.95 16.38
C THR A 119 16.71 6.60 16.94
N SER A 120 15.68 6.01 16.33
CA SER A 120 15.21 4.66 16.64
C SER A 120 16.30 3.61 16.41
N LEU A 121 17.01 3.68 15.27
CA LEU A 121 18.10 2.76 14.93
C LEU A 121 19.26 2.87 15.93
N ARG A 122 19.69 4.08 16.30
CA ARG A 122 20.67 4.32 17.37
C ARG A 122 20.22 3.75 18.73
N GLY A 123 18.91 3.66 19.00
CA GLY A 123 18.37 3.05 20.20
C GLY A 123 18.37 1.51 20.21
N THR A 124 18.57 0.85 19.07
CA THR A 124 18.47 -0.61 18.91
C THR A 124 19.79 -1.31 18.60
N VAL A 125 20.82 -0.59 18.16
CA VAL A 125 22.14 -1.17 17.81
C VAL A 125 23.11 -1.22 18.99
N SER A 126 24.15 -2.05 18.89
CA SER A 126 25.17 -2.20 19.94
C SER A 126 26.03 -0.94 20.12
N ARG A 127 26.90 -0.96 21.14
CA ARG A 127 27.79 0.17 21.44
C ARG A 127 28.93 0.32 20.41
N GLU A 128 29.34 -0.75 19.73
CA GLU A 128 30.26 -0.68 18.59
C GLU A 128 29.61 0.13 17.45
N TRP A 129 28.39 -0.23 17.09
CA TRP A 129 27.59 0.37 16.01
C TRP A 129 27.33 1.88 16.16
N LEU A 130 27.18 2.37 17.40
CA LEU A 130 26.98 3.79 17.67
C LEU A 130 28.13 4.69 17.20
N SER A 131 29.36 4.17 17.15
CA SER A 131 30.54 4.93 16.72
C SER A 131 30.61 5.19 15.22
N VAL A 132 29.81 4.45 14.44
CA VAL A 132 29.85 4.44 12.96
C VAL A 132 28.60 5.05 12.31
N LEU A 133 27.56 5.32 13.09
CA LEU A 133 26.37 6.07 12.65
C LEU A 133 26.63 7.58 12.82
N PRO A 134 26.46 8.42 11.77
CA PRO A 134 26.75 9.85 11.86
C PRO A 134 25.92 10.54 12.96
N GLU A 135 26.54 11.49 13.66
CA GLU A 135 25.81 12.35 14.60
C GLU A 135 24.88 13.28 13.83
N SER A 136 23.58 13.26 14.19
CA SER A 136 22.61 14.22 13.68
C SER A 136 22.86 15.59 14.30
N SER A 137 23.72 16.40 13.67
CA SER A 137 23.77 17.84 13.90
C SER A 137 22.38 18.42 13.62
N HIS A 138 21.87 19.22 14.56
CA HIS A 138 20.49 19.70 14.52
C HIS A 138 20.24 20.81 13.47
N GLU A 139 21.27 21.22 12.72
CA GLU A 139 21.29 22.41 11.86
C GLU A 139 21.18 22.11 10.35
N ASP A 140 21.50 20.89 9.89
CA ASP A 140 21.62 20.58 8.45
C ASP A 140 20.31 20.09 7.78
N VAL A 141 19.19 20.01 8.50
CA VAL A 141 17.93 19.42 8.00
C VAL A 141 16.88 20.45 7.56
N GLU A 142 16.99 21.72 7.98
CA GLU A 142 16.01 22.78 7.62
C GLU A 142 16.43 23.67 6.44
N ALA A 143 17.68 23.59 5.97
CA ALA A 143 18.16 24.42 4.86
C ALA A 143 17.86 23.79 3.48
N GLY A 144 16.65 24.04 2.96
CA GLY A 144 16.26 23.78 1.57
C GLY A 144 16.96 24.71 0.54
N LEU A 145 18.27 24.94 0.68
CA LEU A 145 19.08 25.83 -0.16
C LEU A 145 20.37 25.12 -0.61
N GLY A 146 20.64 25.15 -1.90
CA GLY A 146 21.79 24.47 -2.50
C GLY A 146 23.13 25.05 -2.03
N TRP A 147 24.04 24.17 -1.61
CA TRP A 147 25.41 24.56 -1.24
C TRP A 147 26.24 24.89 -2.48
N GLY A 148 26.28 26.18 -2.80
CA GLY A 148 27.17 26.75 -3.80
C GLY A 148 28.56 27.05 -3.24
N ALA A 149 29.57 26.38 -3.78
CA ALA A 149 30.95 26.86 -3.93
C ALA A 149 31.68 27.47 -2.71
N THR A 150 32.32 26.62 -1.91
CA THR A 150 33.56 27.01 -1.21
C THR A 150 34.69 27.19 -2.23
N ARG A 151 35.16 28.44 -2.39
CA ARG A 151 36.34 28.75 -3.20
C ARG A 151 37.62 28.28 -2.50
N CYS A 152 38.26 27.22 -2.99
CA CYS A 152 39.69 27.05 -2.78
C CYS A 152 40.47 27.88 -3.82
N HIS A 153 41.14 28.94 -3.34
CA HIS A 153 42.17 29.61 -4.11
C HIS A 153 43.41 28.71 -4.20
N LEU A 154 43.81 28.30 -5.40
CA LEU A 154 45.20 27.90 -5.66
C LEU A 154 45.75 28.62 -6.89
N THR A 155 46.71 29.51 -6.66
CA THR A 155 47.40 30.27 -7.70
C THR A 155 48.58 29.49 -8.31
N ARG A 156 48.66 29.50 -9.65
CA ARG A 156 49.88 29.36 -10.49
C ARG A 156 50.72 28.07 -10.37
N CYS A 157 50.67 27.24 -11.43
CA CYS A 157 51.79 26.91 -12.34
C CYS A 157 51.23 26.07 -13.51
N ARG A 158 51.08 26.59 -14.74
CA ARG A 158 52.06 26.81 -15.84
C ARG A 158 52.42 25.56 -16.67
N LEU A 159 52.01 25.58 -17.96
CA LEU A 159 52.46 24.77 -19.13
C LEU A 159 52.25 23.24 -19.01
N ALA A 160 52.20 22.40 -20.06
CA ALA A 160 51.83 22.44 -21.50
C ALA A 160 51.86 20.96 -22.00
N LEU A 161 51.36 20.48 -23.15
CA LEU A 161 50.76 21.02 -24.39
C LEU A 161 49.30 20.48 -24.53
N ALA A 162 48.41 20.78 -25.50
CA ALA A 162 48.44 21.34 -26.86
C ALA A 162 48.83 20.39 -28.03
N ALA A 163 47.89 19.53 -28.47
CA ALA A 163 47.82 19.02 -29.85
C ALA A 163 46.42 18.46 -30.17
N GLY A 164 45.53 19.31 -30.68
CA GLY A 164 44.22 18.90 -31.22
C GLY A 164 44.09 19.25 -32.70
N THR A 165 43.55 18.30 -33.48
CA THR A 165 42.78 18.46 -34.74
C THR A 165 43.34 19.24 -35.93
N LEU A 166 43.35 18.58 -37.11
CA LEU A 166 42.99 19.09 -38.45
C LEU A 166 42.52 17.84 -39.26
N LEU A 167 41.23 17.66 -39.56
CA LEU A 167 40.42 18.20 -40.68
C LEU A 167 40.83 17.77 -42.10
N THR A 168 39.94 17.03 -42.78
CA THR A 168 39.52 17.05 -44.23
C THR A 168 38.70 15.77 -44.47
N VAL A 169 37.41 15.79 -44.86
CA VAL A 169 36.79 16.24 -46.14
C VAL A 169 37.32 15.48 -47.37
N GLY A 170 36.46 14.66 -47.99
CA GLY A 170 36.74 14.02 -49.29
C GLY A 170 35.56 13.16 -49.79
N LEU A 171 34.97 13.54 -50.93
CA LEU A 171 33.98 12.72 -51.65
C LEU A 171 34.66 11.53 -52.36
N GLY A 172 33.92 10.45 -52.60
CA GLY A 172 34.35 9.36 -53.49
C GLY A 172 33.21 8.40 -53.85
N LEU A 173 32.69 8.53 -55.08
CA LEU A 173 31.60 7.70 -55.63
C LEU A 173 32.18 6.66 -56.60
N ALA A 174 31.42 5.57 -56.84
CA ALA A 174 31.69 4.47 -57.80
C ALA A 174 32.82 3.48 -57.41
N CYS A 175 32.63 2.16 -57.49
CA CYS A 175 32.28 1.44 -58.72
C CYS A 175 31.46 0.14 -58.52
N LEU A 176 30.80 -0.28 -59.61
CA LEU A 176 29.97 -1.48 -59.72
C LEU A 176 30.79 -2.76 -60.04
N MET A 177 30.24 -3.90 -59.59
CA MET A 177 30.23 -5.23 -60.27
C MET A 177 31.57 -5.94 -60.60
N LEU A 178 31.72 -7.19 -60.15
CA LEU A 178 31.43 -8.37 -61.02
C LEU A 178 31.59 -9.74 -60.31
N ARG A 179 30.92 -10.72 -60.89
CA ARG A 179 31.09 -12.20 -60.82
C ARG A 179 32.54 -12.65 -60.53
N GLY A 180 32.80 -13.78 -59.88
CA GLY A 180 31.99 -14.99 -59.61
C GLY A 180 32.82 -16.25 -59.92
N ILE A 181 32.30 -17.47 -59.65
CA ILE A 181 32.99 -18.77 -59.83
C ILE A 181 34.15 -18.94 -58.81
N GLY A 182 34.27 -19.98 -57.99
CA GLY A 182 33.66 -21.31 -58.02
C GLY A 182 34.78 -22.36 -58.16
N HIS A 183 35.25 -22.94 -57.05
CA HIS A 183 36.16 -24.08 -57.11
C HIS A 183 36.04 -24.98 -55.88
N SER A 184 35.61 -26.23 -56.09
CA SER A 184 35.74 -27.31 -55.12
C SER A 184 37.20 -27.77 -55.01
N LYS A 185 37.64 -28.10 -53.80
CA LYS A 185 38.62 -29.16 -53.48
C LYS A 185 38.40 -29.56 -52.01
N VAL A 186 37.93 -30.77 -51.75
CA VAL A 186 38.66 -32.06 -51.62
C VAL A 186 39.00 -32.31 -50.15
N LEU A 187 38.71 -33.55 -49.72
CA LEU A 187 38.85 -34.03 -48.35
C LEU A 187 40.28 -33.85 -47.82
N GLU A 188 40.38 -33.50 -46.54
CA GLU A 188 41.45 -34.01 -45.69
C GLU A 188 40.81 -34.70 -44.48
N VAL A 189 40.98 -36.02 -44.40
CA VAL A 189 40.53 -36.83 -43.25
C VAL A 189 41.61 -36.72 -42.18
N ARG A 190 41.24 -36.28 -40.98
CA ARG A 190 42.14 -36.27 -39.84
C ARG A 190 41.40 -36.75 -38.59
N ASP A 191 41.71 -37.99 -38.19
CA ASP A 191 41.18 -38.56 -36.95
C ASP A 191 41.63 -37.73 -35.75
N SER A 192 40.71 -37.46 -34.84
CA SER A 192 40.97 -36.90 -33.51
C SER A 192 39.88 -37.37 -32.54
N PRO A 193 40.22 -37.54 -31.26
CA PRO A 193 39.51 -38.49 -30.40
C PRO A 193 38.11 -38.04 -29.99
N ARG A 194 37.23 -39.02 -29.78
CA ARG A 194 35.88 -38.85 -29.21
C ARG A 194 35.92 -38.07 -27.90
N THR A 195 35.54 -36.80 -27.95
CA THR A 195 34.97 -36.09 -26.81
C THR A 195 33.45 -36.17 -26.96
N SER A 196 32.75 -36.76 -26.00
CA SER A 196 31.28 -36.88 -26.07
C SER A 196 30.66 -35.48 -26.04
N PRO A 197 29.89 -35.06 -27.05
CA PRO A 197 29.23 -33.76 -27.00
C PRO A 197 28.18 -33.83 -25.91
N ARG A 198 28.36 -33.01 -24.86
CA ARG A 198 27.30 -32.70 -23.89
C ARG A 198 26.21 -31.98 -24.67
N THR A 199 25.20 -32.73 -25.11
CA THR A 199 24.03 -32.21 -25.81
C THR A 199 23.46 -31.07 -24.97
N GLN A 200 23.65 -29.84 -25.41
CA GLN A 200 22.89 -28.72 -24.87
C GLN A 200 21.41 -29.07 -25.13
N PRO A 201 20.53 -28.95 -24.13
CA PRO A 201 19.10 -29.13 -24.39
C PRO A 201 18.73 -28.21 -25.55
N PRO A 202 18.03 -28.71 -26.58
CA PRO A 202 17.75 -27.91 -27.76
C PRO A 202 17.09 -26.61 -27.32
N THR A 203 17.62 -25.48 -27.78
CA THR A 203 17.07 -24.16 -27.46
C THR A 203 15.64 -24.12 -27.95
N THR A 204 14.69 -24.36 -27.03
CA THR A 204 13.28 -24.51 -27.37
C THR A 204 12.82 -23.19 -27.98
N THR A 205 12.58 -23.18 -29.29
CA THR A 205 12.05 -22.01 -29.99
C THR A 205 10.68 -21.74 -29.41
N GLU A 206 10.60 -20.70 -28.57
CA GLU A 206 9.38 -20.26 -27.91
C GLU A 206 8.33 -20.03 -29.00
N ARG A 207 7.25 -20.84 -29.01
CA ARG A 207 6.18 -20.66 -29.99
C ARG A 207 5.59 -19.26 -29.78
N PRO A 208 5.44 -18.43 -30.84
CA PRO A 208 4.70 -17.18 -30.71
C PRO A 208 3.26 -17.51 -30.32
N GLY A 209 2.79 -16.92 -29.22
CA GLY A 209 1.38 -16.88 -28.85
C GLY A 209 0.71 -15.66 -29.48
N PRO A 210 -0.63 -15.57 -29.47
CA PRO A 210 -1.37 -14.51 -30.15
C PRO A 210 -1.31 -13.13 -29.46
N PHE A 211 -0.68 -13.02 -28.29
CA PHE A 211 -0.65 -11.82 -27.46
C PHE A 211 0.61 -10.96 -27.69
N LYS A 212 0.39 -9.66 -27.96
CA LYS A 212 1.42 -8.62 -28.12
C LYS A 212 2.25 -8.46 -26.84
N VAL A 213 1.55 -8.30 -25.71
CA VAL A 213 2.12 -8.21 -24.36
C VAL A 213 2.03 -9.59 -23.73
N LYS A 214 3.20 -10.15 -23.41
CA LYS A 214 3.37 -11.48 -22.83
C LYS A 214 3.48 -11.40 -21.31
N MET A 215 2.61 -12.13 -20.59
CA MET A 215 2.76 -12.33 -19.15
C MET A 215 4.16 -12.87 -18.78
N SER A 216 4.76 -12.30 -17.74
CA SER A 216 6.04 -12.75 -17.21
C SER A 216 5.90 -13.94 -16.25
N ARG A 217 6.99 -14.70 -16.03
CA ARG A 217 7.03 -15.78 -15.03
C ARG A 217 6.69 -15.30 -13.61
N ARG A 218 7.06 -14.06 -13.25
CA ARG A 218 6.71 -13.45 -11.95
C ARG A 218 5.22 -13.14 -11.86
N ALA A 219 4.63 -12.62 -12.94
CA ALA A 219 3.19 -12.36 -13.01
C ALA A 219 2.40 -13.67 -12.90
N LEU A 220 2.80 -14.71 -13.64
CA LEU A 220 2.17 -16.03 -13.55
C LEU A 220 2.30 -16.64 -12.16
N ALA A 221 3.47 -16.59 -11.53
CA ALA A 221 3.65 -17.07 -10.15
C ALA A 221 2.74 -16.32 -9.16
N TRP A 222 2.47 -15.03 -9.40
CA TRP A 222 1.58 -14.25 -8.56
C TRP A 222 0.09 -14.63 -8.73
N THR A 223 -0.31 -15.23 -9.86
CA THR A 223 -1.65 -15.84 -10.01
C THR A 223 -1.85 -17.14 -9.24
N MET A 224 -0.77 -17.80 -8.80
CA MET A 224 -0.82 -19.06 -8.01
C MET A 224 -1.20 -18.83 -6.54
N ASN A 225 -1.62 -17.63 -6.15
CA ASN A 225 -1.87 -17.22 -4.77
C ASN A 225 -3.12 -17.86 -4.11
N SER A 226 -3.73 -18.86 -4.75
CA SER A 226 -4.69 -19.76 -4.10
C SER A 226 -3.98 -20.60 -3.04
N ASN A 227 -4.59 -20.77 -1.87
CA ASN A 227 -4.11 -21.73 -0.89
C ASN A 227 -4.04 -23.13 -1.53
N GLU A 228 -2.92 -23.84 -1.40
CA GLU A 228 -2.75 -25.20 -1.94
C GLU A 228 -3.88 -26.13 -1.52
N THR A 229 -4.40 -25.93 -0.30
CA THR A 229 -5.58 -26.65 0.21
C THR A 229 -6.83 -26.37 -0.61
N GLU A 230 -7.12 -25.10 -0.94
CA GLU A 230 -8.27 -24.72 -1.77
C GLU A 230 -8.12 -25.22 -3.20
N CYS A 231 -6.91 -25.18 -3.75
CA CYS A 231 -6.61 -25.73 -5.07
C CYS A 231 -6.86 -27.25 -5.10
N ARG A 232 -6.35 -27.98 -4.10
CA ARG A 232 -6.58 -29.42 -3.92
C ARG A 232 -8.05 -29.75 -3.67
N GLU A 233 -8.78 -28.93 -2.91
CA GLU A 233 -10.23 -29.08 -2.73
C GLU A 233 -11.00 -28.88 -4.05
N ALA A 234 -10.59 -27.91 -4.87
CA ALA A 234 -11.19 -27.65 -6.17
C ALA A 234 -10.98 -28.84 -7.14
N PHE A 235 -9.76 -29.40 -7.22
CA PHE A 235 -9.47 -30.65 -7.94
C PHE A 235 -10.24 -31.87 -7.40
N ASN A 236 -10.53 -31.90 -6.10
CA ASN A 236 -11.31 -32.98 -5.47
C ASN A 236 -12.82 -32.78 -5.51
N SER A 237 -13.31 -31.65 -6.02
CA SER A 237 -14.73 -31.35 -6.11
C SER A 237 -15.46 -32.31 -7.06
N VAL A 238 -16.75 -32.55 -6.78
CA VAL A 238 -17.60 -33.38 -7.65
C VAL A 238 -17.62 -32.81 -9.07
N SER A 239 -17.71 -31.49 -9.21
CA SER A 239 -17.81 -30.79 -10.49
C SER A 239 -16.53 -30.82 -11.35
N TYR A 240 -15.36 -30.96 -10.71
CA TYR A 240 -14.13 -31.27 -11.44
C TYR A 240 -14.15 -32.73 -11.93
N ARG A 241 -14.50 -33.66 -11.05
CA ARG A 241 -14.45 -35.11 -11.31
C ARG A 241 -15.51 -35.61 -12.31
N ASP A 242 -16.67 -34.95 -12.39
CA ASP A 242 -17.72 -35.26 -13.36
C ASP A 242 -17.56 -34.52 -14.71
N GLY A 243 -16.58 -33.62 -14.81
CA GLY A 243 -16.31 -32.84 -16.03
C GLY A 243 -17.34 -31.75 -16.32
N SER A 244 -18.14 -31.32 -15.34
CA SER A 244 -19.14 -30.26 -15.53
C SER A 244 -18.56 -28.84 -15.64
N TRP A 245 -17.27 -28.65 -15.29
CA TRP A 245 -16.59 -27.37 -15.47
C TRP A 245 -16.19 -27.12 -16.94
N PRO A 246 -16.34 -25.88 -17.46
CA PRO A 246 -15.92 -25.53 -18.81
C PRO A 246 -14.43 -25.81 -19.05
N VAL A 247 -14.13 -26.63 -20.06
CA VAL A 247 -12.76 -26.83 -20.54
C VAL A 247 -12.38 -25.66 -21.45
N LEU A 248 -11.31 -24.96 -21.12
CA LEU A 248 -10.81 -23.86 -21.94
C LEU A 248 -9.91 -24.42 -23.04
N THR A 249 -10.50 -24.97 -24.12
CA THR A 249 -9.77 -25.65 -25.20
C THR A 249 -9.07 -24.69 -26.17
N LEU A 250 -9.81 -23.72 -26.71
CA LEU A 250 -9.32 -22.75 -27.70
C LEU A 250 -8.30 -21.77 -27.10
N GLU A 251 -7.37 -21.25 -27.91
CA GLU A 251 -6.46 -20.17 -27.49
C GLU A 251 -7.21 -18.86 -27.22
N VAL A 252 -8.30 -18.63 -27.97
CA VAL A 252 -9.19 -17.47 -27.88
C VAL A 252 -10.64 -17.94 -28.17
N GLY A 253 -11.64 -17.39 -27.49
CA GLY A 253 -13.06 -17.75 -27.67
C GLY A 253 -13.99 -17.02 -26.69
N SER A 254 -15.15 -17.60 -26.39
CA SER A 254 -16.08 -17.15 -25.34
C SER A 254 -15.36 -16.92 -24.01
N TYR A 255 -15.65 -15.79 -23.34
CA TYR A 255 -15.14 -15.56 -22.00
C TYR A 255 -15.83 -16.52 -21.02
N PRO A 256 -15.08 -17.42 -20.37
CA PRO A 256 -15.62 -18.15 -19.24
C PRO A 256 -16.04 -17.15 -18.15
N CYS A 257 -17.00 -17.55 -17.33
CA CYS A 257 -17.53 -16.72 -16.23
C CYS A 257 -18.14 -15.39 -16.68
N GLY A 258 -18.47 -15.23 -17.97
CA GLY A 258 -18.98 -13.97 -18.52
C GLY A 258 -18.01 -12.81 -18.28
N GLY A 259 -16.71 -13.04 -18.47
CA GLY A 259 -15.67 -12.03 -18.24
C GLY A 259 -15.45 -11.65 -16.77
N GLY A 260 -16.02 -12.42 -15.84
CA GLY A 260 -15.75 -12.29 -14.40
C GLY A 260 -14.41 -12.90 -13.98
N SER A 261 -14.22 -13.01 -12.66
CA SER A 261 -13.05 -13.67 -12.06
C SER A 261 -13.28 -15.16 -11.80
N GLY A 262 -12.19 -15.88 -11.55
CA GLY A 262 -12.25 -17.30 -11.22
C GLY A 262 -10.86 -17.92 -11.07
N GLN A 263 -10.83 -19.25 -11.10
CA GLN A 263 -9.65 -20.09 -11.04
C GLN A 263 -9.55 -20.95 -12.30
N LEU A 264 -8.39 -20.95 -12.93
CA LEU A 264 -8.01 -21.86 -14.01
C LEU A 264 -7.19 -23.00 -13.39
N LEU A 265 -7.71 -24.23 -13.47
CA LEU A 265 -7.07 -25.43 -12.95
C LEU A 265 -6.47 -26.24 -14.09
N CYS A 266 -5.17 -26.45 -14.08
CA CYS A 266 -4.44 -27.17 -15.12
C CYS A 266 -3.78 -28.42 -14.54
N ALA A 267 -4.07 -29.59 -15.11
CA ALA A 267 -3.45 -30.86 -14.70
C ALA A 267 -2.01 -30.98 -15.23
N ALA A 268 -1.08 -31.53 -14.43
CA ALA A 268 0.31 -31.72 -14.84
C ALA A 268 0.51 -32.99 -15.69
N GLY A 269 0.09 -32.93 -16.96
CA GLY A 269 0.38 -33.96 -17.97
C GLY A 269 -0.33 -35.31 -17.74
N ASP A 270 0.18 -36.37 -18.39
CA ASP A 270 -0.43 -37.73 -18.43
C ASP A 270 -0.39 -38.50 -17.08
N ALA A 271 -0.27 -37.81 -15.95
CA ALA A 271 -0.20 -38.37 -14.60
C ALA A 271 -1.58 -38.87 -14.13
N LEU A 272 -2.01 -40.01 -14.68
CA LEU A 272 -3.10 -40.88 -14.21
C LEU A 272 -2.77 -41.58 -12.86
N THR A 273 -1.81 -41.04 -12.10
CA THR A 273 -1.39 -41.50 -10.78
C THR A 273 -2.11 -40.69 -9.70
N ASP A 274 -2.52 -41.35 -8.60
CA ASP A 274 -3.42 -40.77 -7.59
C ASP A 274 -2.93 -39.50 -6.86
N ASP A 275 -1.66 -39.10 -7.03
CA ASP A 275 -1.19 -37.75 -6.68
C ASP A 275 -1.60 -36.76 -7.78
N ILE A 276 -2.68 -36.01 -7.53
CA ILE A 276 -3.19 -34.96 -8.42
C ILE A 276 -2.25 -33.75 -8.36
N GLY A 277 -1.10 -33.86 -9.03
CA GLY A 277 -0.24 -32.74 -9.35
C GLY A 277 -0.93 -31.84 -10.38
N GLY A 278 -1.44 -30.70 -9.93
CA GLY A 278 -2.05 -29.69 -10.78
C GLY A 278 -1.79 -28.30 -10.23
N THR A 279 -1.86 -27.29 -11.10
CA THR A 279 -1.71 -25.88 -10.70
C THR A 279 -3.05 -25.16 -10.80
N CYS A 280 -3.33 -24.30 -9.83
CA CYS A 280 -4.45 -23.38 -9.85
C CYS A 280 -3.95 -21.95 -10.05
N HIS A 281 -4.63 -21.19 -10.91
CA HIS A 281 -4.26 -19.84 -11.27
C HIS A 281 -5.49 -18.93 -11.24
N HIS A 282 -5.47 -17.88 -10.43
CA HIS A 282 -6.53 -16.89 -10.43
C HIS A 282 -6.48 -15.99 -11.68
N PHE A 283 -7.65 -15.62 -12.20
CA PHE A 283 -7.82 -14.68 -13.30
C PHE A 283 -8.95 -13.68 -13.00
N GLY A 284 -8.96 -12.56 -13.72
CA GLY A 284 -9.98 -11.51 -13.61
C GLY A 284 -9.80 -10.57 -12.42
N GLY A 285 -10.69 -9.58 -12.30
CA GLY A 285 -10.48 -8.44 -11.40
C GLY A 285 -9.29 -7.59 -11.89
N PRO A 286 -8.35 -7.20 -11.00
CA PRO A 286 -7.08 -6.59 -11.37
C PRO A 286 -5.91 -7.56 -11.50
N ALA A 287 -6.20 -8.87 -11.54
CA ALA A 287 -5.29 -9.82 -12.14
C ALA A 287 -5.40 -9.79 -13.68
N TYR A 288 -4.72 -10.73 -14.33
CA TYR A 288 -4.69 -10.86 -15.78
C TYR A 288 -5.95 -11.52 -16.32
N ASP A 289 -6.16 -11.32 -17.63
CA ASP A 289 -7.19 -11.97 -18.42
C ASP A 289 -7.00 -13.50 -18.49
N VAL A 290 -8.09 -14.26 -18.50
CA VAL A 290 -8.05 -15.74 -18.47
C VAL A 290 -7.29 -16.36 -19.64
N PHE A 291 -7.35 -15.75 -20.84
CA PHE A 291 -6.63 -16.26 -22.00
C PHE A 291 -5.13 -15.94 -21.90
N GLU A 292 -4.77 -14.79 -21.33
CA GLU A 292 -3.37 -14.43 -21.06
C GLU A 292 -2.77 -15.37 -20.01
N VAL A 293 -3.51 -15.67 -18.92
CA VAL A 293 -3.11 -16.66 -17.91
C VAL A 293 -2.90 -18.03 -18.55
N LYS A 294 -3.82 -18.50 -19.40
CA LYS A 294 -3.67 -19.77 -20.12
C LYS A 294 -2.44 -19.79 -21.04
N ASP A 295 -2.20 -18.75 -21.82
CA ASP A 295 -1.01 -18.68 -22.68
C ASP A 295 0.29 -18.66 -21.86
N ALA A 296 0.30 -17.91 -20.75
CA ALA A 296 1.41 -17.88 -19.82
C ALA A 296 1.74 -19.27 -19.27
N ILE A 297 0.74 -20.03 -18.81
CA ILE A 297 0.87 -21.42 -18.36
C ILE A 297 1.50 -22.28 -19.47
N ARG A 298 0.90 -22.27 -20.67
CA ARG A 298 1.38 -23.03 -21.83
C ARG A 298 2.84 -22.72 -22.17
N ARG A 299 3.21 -21.44 -22.24
CA ARG A 299 4.56 -21.03 -22.66
C ARG A 299 5.61 -21.19 -21.56
N ILE A 300 5.26 -21.00 -20.29
CA ILE A 300 6.22 -20.93 -19.16
C ILE A 300 6.34 -22.25 -18.41
N LEU A 301 5.24 -23.00 -18.27
CA LEU A 301 5.19 -24.29 -17.55
C LEU A 301 5.21 -25.49 -18.50
N HIS A 302 5.00 -25.28 -19.82
CA HIS A 302 4.96 -26.32 -20.85
C HIS A 302 3.87 -27.40 -20.63
N THR A 303 2.88 -27.11 -19.79
CA THR A 303 1.69 -27.94 -19.59
C THR A 303 0.68 -27.66 -20.71
N ASN A 304 0.31 -28.70 -21.45
CA ASN A 304 -0.55 -28.59 -22.62
C ASN A 304 -2.01 -28.98 -22.32
N GLU A 305 -2.90 -28.10 -22.77
CA GLU A 305 -4.27 -28.39 -23.24
C GLU A 305 -5.38 -28.66 -22.20
N ASN A 306 -5.13 -29.35 -21.09
CA ASN A 306 -6.20 -29.70 -20.13
C ASN A 306 -6.31 -28.73 -18.94
N CYS A 307 -6.75 -27.50 -19.23
CA CYS A 307 -7.15 -26.53 -18.22
C CYS A 307 -8.67 -26.36 -18.17
N VAL A 308 -9.26 -26.46 -16.97
CA VAL A 308 -10.69 -26.23 -16.71
C VAL A 308 -10.90 -24.97 -15.89
N VAL A 309 -12.05 -24.32 -16.08
CA VAL A 309 -12.38 -23.06 -15.42
C VAL A 309 -13.42 -23.27 -14.32
N ARG A 310 -13.08 -22.83 -13.11
CA ARG A 310 -14.02 -22.61 -12.01
C ARG A 310 -14.30 -21.11 -11.90
N CYS A 311 -15.55 -20.70 -12.01
CA CYS A 311 -15.94 -19.31 -11.81
C CYS A 311 -16.08 -18.97 -10.33
N ASP A 312 -15.72 -17.74 -9.97
CA ASP A 312 -16.08 -17.17 -8.68
C ASP A 312 -17.61 -16.98 -8.61
N ASP A 313 -18.19 -17.19 -7.43
CA ASP A 313 -19.53 -16.68 -7.13
C ASP A 313 -19.48 -15.18 -6.82
N GLU A 314 -20.65 -14.53 -6.65
CA GLU A 314 -20.72 -13.09 -6.39
C GLU A 314 -19.99 -12.68 -5.09
N GLU A 315 -19.94 -13.54 -4.07
CA GLU A 315 -19.19 -13.24 -2.84
C GLU A 315 -17.68 -13.30 -3.11
N ALA A 316 -17.21 -14.35 -3.77
CA ALA A 316 -15.81 -14.51 -4.15
C ALA A 316 -15.35 -13.38 -5.09
N LYS A 317 -16.14 -13.01 -6.11
CA LYS A 317 -15.86 -11.87 -7.02
C LYS A 317 -15.67 -10.57 -6.23
N VAL A 318 -16.57 -10.26 -5.30
CA VAL A 318 -16.48 -9.04 -4.48
C VAL A 318 -15.31 -9.11 -3.50
N ARG A 319 -15.08 -10.24 -2.84
CA ARG A 319 -13.98 -10.47 -1.90
C ARG A 319 -12.62 -10.31 -2.57
N ASN A 320 -12.41 -10.98 -3.70
CA ASN A 320 -11.15 -10.96 -4.45
C ASN A 320 -10.85 -9.54 -4.95
N MET A 321 -11.83 -8.86 -5.56
CA MET A 321 -11.71 -7.46 -5.95
C MET A 321 -11.39 -6.53 -4.75
N TRP A 322 -12.00 -6.75 -3.59
CA TRP A 322 -11.75 -5.93 -2.40
C TRP A 322 -10.36 -6.18 -1.81
N GLN A 323 -9.88 -7.43 -1.76
CA GLN A 323 -8.51 -7.78 -1.34
C GLN A 323 -7.46 -7.12 -2.23
N GLU A 324 -7.71 -7.04 -3.52
CA GLU A 324 -6.84 -6.37 -4.46
C GLU A 324 -6.83 -4.85 -4.26
N VAL A 325 -8.01 -4.25 -4.12
CA VAL A 325 -8.18 -2.80 -3.94
C VAL A 325 -7.72 -2.33 -2.55
N GLN A 326 -7.56 -3.23 -1.56
CA GLN A 326 -6.86 -2.93 -0.30
C GLN A 326 -5.38 -2.52 -0.48
N LYS A 327 -4.77 -2.75 -1.64
CA LYS A 327 -3.45 -2.20 -1.99
C LYS A 327 -3.47 -0.70 -2.24
N LEU A 328 -4.65 -0.09 -2.36
CA LEU A 328 -4.84 1.35 -2.38
C LEU A 328 -4.85 1.91 -0.95
N ALA A 329 -4.29 3.11 -0.78
CA ALA A 329 -4.20 3.75 0.52
C ALA A 329 -5.58 3.96 1.16
N LYS A 330 -5.67 3.70 2.47
CA LYS A 330 -6.86 4.00 3.30
C LYS A 330 -8.16 3.27 2.85
N ILE A 331 -8.06 2.18 2.07
CA ILE A 331 -9.16 1.21 1.86
C ILE A 331 -9.24 0.27 3.06
N PRO A 332 -10.42 0.08 3.70
CA PRO A 332 -10.57 -0.84 4.83
C PRO A 332 -10.49 -2.31 4.39
N ILE A 333 -10.09 -3.19 5.31
CA ILE A 333 -10.08 -4.64 5.13
C ILE A 333 -11.48 -5.14 4.75
N TYR A 334 -11.56 -6.10 3.81
CA TYR A 334 -12.81 -6.76 3.41
C TYR A 334 -13.65 -7.09 4.66
N PRO A 335 -14.86 -6.55 4.76
CA PRO A 335 -15.60 -6.59 6.01
C PRO A 335 -16.29 -7.93 6.18
N ASN A 336 -16.50 -8.31 7.44
CA ASN A 336 -17.35 -9.45 7.76
C ASN A 336 -18.80 -9.18 7.31
N SER A 337 -19.59 -10.25 7.23
CA SER A 337 -21.04 -10.16 7.00
C SER A 337 -21.70 -9.13 7.93
N GLY A 338 -22.67 -8.39 7.40
CA GLY A 338 -23.39 -7.33 8.11
C GLY A 338 -22.82 -5.92 7.94
N PHE A 339 -21.81 -5.74 7.08
CA PHE A 339 -21.07 -4.48 6.92
C PHE A 339 -21.95 -3.23 6.74
N LEU A 340 -22.87 -3.25 5.76
CA LEU A 340 -23.77 -2.11 5.51
C LEU A 340 -25.19 -2.29 6.07
N TYR A 341 -25.61 -3.53 6.34
CA TYR A 341 -26.97 -3.85 6.79
C TYR A 341 -26.95 -4.79 8.00
N PHE A 342 -27.12 -4.19 9.18
CA PHE A 342 -27.34 -4.90 10.45
C PHE A 342 -28.78 -5.46 10.53
N THR A 343 -29.07 -6.49 9.74
CA THR A 343 -30.27 -7.31 9.93
C THR A 343 -29.94 -8.54 10.78
N GLN A 344 -30.96 -9.31 11.20
CA GLN A 344 -30.75 -10.55 11.98
C GLN A 344 -29.91 -11.60 11.22
N THR A 345 -29.92 -11.55 9.88
CA THR A 345 -29.07 -12.35 9.00
C THR A 345 -28.07 -11.41 8.34
N PRO A 346 -26.86 -11.23 8.91
CA PRO A 346 -25.91 -10.24 8.44
C PRO A 346 -25.59 -10.44 6.95
N ALA A 347 -25.87 -9.42 6.13
CA ALA A 347 -25.73 -9.53 4.68
C ALA A 347 -24.26 -9.69 4.27
N VAL A 348 -23.98 -10.61 3.34
CA VAL A 348 -22.66 -10.73 2.71
C VAL A 348 -22.36 -9.44 1.93
N PRO A 349 -21.13 -8.88 2.02
CA PRO A 349 -20.74 -7.71 1.24
C PRO A 349 -20.91 -7.96 -0.27
N ASN A 350 -21.60 -7.03 -0.94
CA ASN A 350 -21.87 -7.14 -2.37
C ASN A 350 -21.18 -6.01 -3.18
N MET A 351 -21.33 -6.05 -4.51
CA MET A 351 -20.74 -5.06 -5.42
C MET A 351 -21.16 -3.61 -5.12
N ALA A 352 -22.42 -3.37 -4.69
CA ALA A 352 -22.87 -2.04 -4.31
C ALA A 352 -22.21 -1.56 -3.00
N ASP A 353 -21.98 -2.46 -2.05
CA ASP A 353 -21.24 -2.15 -0.82
C ASP A 353 -19.79 -1.75 -1.11
N PHE A 354 -19.14 -2.44 -2.05
CA PHE A 354 -17.81 -2.10 -2.55
C PHE A 354 -17.80 -0.72 -3.23
N GLN A 355 -18.75 -0.45 -4.14
CA GLN A 355 -18.84 0.85 -4.82
C GLN A 355 -19.12 2.00 -3.83
N MET A 356 -19.99 1.80 -2.83
CA MET A 356 -20.24 2.78 -1.76
C MET A 356 -19.02 3.04 -0.88
N MET A 357 -18.17 2.04 -0.65
CA MET A 357 -16.90 2.22 0.06
C MET A 357 -15.87 2.96 -0.80
N LEU A 358 -15.80 2.63 -2.09
CA LEU A 358 -14.82 3.15 -3.02
C LEU A 358 -15.07 4.62 -3.39
N GLN A 359 -16.30 4.96 -3.79
CA GLN A 359 -16.64 6.25 -4.40
C GLN A 359 -16.27 7.50 -3.55
N PRO A 360 -16.41 7.53 -2.22
CA PRO A 360 -16.00 8.68 -1.40
C PRO A 360 -14.49 8.86 -1.30
N ARG A 361 -13.72 7.76 -1.42
CA ARG A 361 -12.26 7.76 -1.29
C ARG A 361 -11.57 7.97 -2.62
N TYR A 362 -12.07 7.26 -3.63
CA TYR A 362 -11.57 7.19 -4.99
C TYR A 362 -12.70 7.60 -5.97
N PRO A 363 -13.11 8.88 -5.98
CA PRO A 363 -14.08 9.38 -6.94
C PRO A 363 -13.61 9.22 -8.39
N VAL A 364 -14.58 9.16 -9.29
CA VAL A 364 -14.35 9.08 -10.74
C VAL A 364 -13.85 10.44 -11.25
N GLU A 365 -12.65 10.45 -11.83
CA GLU A 365 -12.07 11.60 -12.51
C GLU A 365 -12.73 11.75 -13.88
N LYS A 366 -13.64 12.72 -14.00
CA LYS A 366 -14.45 12.91 -15.21
C LYS A 366 -13.62 13.26 -16.44
N SER A 367 -12.49 13.95 -16.27
CA SER A 367 -11.60 14.30 -17.40
C SER A 367 -10.85 13.09 -17.98
N CYS A 368 -10.77 12.01 -17.20
CA CYS A 368 -10.10 10.74 -17.54
C CYS A 368 -11.08 9.56 -17.63
N SER A 369 -12.38 9.81 -17.78
CA SER A 369 -13.41 8.76 -17.82
C SER A 369 -14.36 8.99 -18.97
N GLY A 370 -14.85 7.91 -19.60
CA GLY A 370 -15.65 8.03 -20.80
C GLY A 370 -16.16 6.70 -21.32
N SER A 371 -16.50 6.68 -22.61
CA SER A 371 -16.98 5.50 -23.32
C SER A 371 -16.63 5.54 -24.81
N CYS A 372 -16.48 4.38 -25.45
CA CYS A 372 -16.38 4.23 -26.90
C CYS A 372 -17.47 3.28 -27.42
N VAL A 373 -17.99 3.54 -28.61
CA VAL A 373 -19.01 2.69 -29.25
C VAL A 373 -18.36 1.61 -30.11
N ASP A 374 -17.37 2.00 -30.91
CA ASP A 374 -16.43 1.12 -31.62
C ASP A 374 -15.05 1.42 -31.02
N CYS A 375 -14.45 0.42 -30.39
CA CYS A 375 -13.23 0.58 -29.61
C CYS A 375 -11.99 -0.01 -30.31
N ASN A 376 -12.15 -0.56 -31.52
CA ASN A 376 -11.05 -1.21 -32.24
C ASN A 376 -9.95 -0.21 -32.65
N ASN A 377 -10.32 1.05 -32.90
CA ASN A 377 -9.41 2.13 -33.29
C ASN A 377 -9.09 3.12 -32.16
N MET A 378 -9.33 2.76 -30.89
CA MET A 378 -9.26 3.68 -29.74
C MET A 378 -7.84 4.22 -29.44
N PHE A 379 -6.79 3.59 -29.99
CA PHE A 379 -5.38 4.02 -29.84
C PHE A 379 -4.79 4.72 -31.07
N THR A 380 -5.37 4.47 -32.25
CA THR A 380 -4.87 4.84 -33.59
C THR A 380 -5.74 5.87 -34.29
N GLY A 381 -6.98 6.07 -33.83
CA GLY A 381 -7.95 7.01 -34.39
C GLY A 381 -7.61 8.49 -34.16
N PRO A 382 -8.45 9.41 -34.68
CA PRO A 382 -8.32 10.84 -34.43
C PRO A 382 -8.44 11.16 -32.93
N GLU A 383 -7.81 12.26 -32.50
CA GLU A 383 -7.68 12.63 -31.07
C GLU A 383 -9.02 12.65 -30.31
N GLU A 384 -10.12 13.06 -30.96
CA GLU A 384 -11.47 13.09 -30.38
C GLU A 384 -12.01 11.73 -29.93
N ASN A 385 -11.51 10.63 -30.51
CA ASN A 385 -11.88 9.25 -30.19
C ASN A 385 -10.80 8.49 -29.40
N ARG A 386 -9.69 9.15 -29.07
CA ARG A 386 -8.54 8.48 -28.44
C ARG A 386 -8.74 8.35 -26.93
N VAL A 387 -8.27 7.25 -26.34
CA VAL A 387 -8.19 7.15 -24.87
C VAL A 387 -7.35 8.31 -24.33
N PRO A 388 -7.83 9.06 -23.32
CA PRO A 388 -6.98 10.00 -22.59
C PRO A 388 -5.75 9.26 -22.04
N SER A 389 -4.55 9.83 -22.21
CA SER A 389 -3.33 9.29 -21.62
C SER A 389 -3.24 9.65 -20.13
N CYS A 390 -4.25 9.21 -19.37
CA CYS A 390 -4.34 9.41 -17.93
C CYS A 390 -3.70 8.24 -17.18
N TYR A 391 -2.89 8.58 -16.19
CA TYR A 391 -2.50 7.68 -15.12
C TYR A 391 -3.60 7.64 -14.06
N CYS A 392 -3.98 6.46 -13.59
CA CYS A 392 -5.10 6.26 -12.66
C CYS A 392 -4.66 5.40 -11.49
N ASN A 393 -5.15 5.70 -10.28
CA ASN A 393 -4.86 4.85 -9.12
C ASN A 393 -5.69 3.57 -9.16
N LEU A 394 -6.93 3.68 -9.66
CA LEU A 394 -7.80 2.57 -9.98
C LEU A 394 -8.47 2.87 -11.33
N VAL A 395 -8.52 1.89 -12.22
CA VAL A 395 -9.27 1.90 -13.47
C VAL A 395 -10.34 0.82 -13.36
N ASN A 396 -11.54 1.09 -13.86
CA ASN A 396 -12.56 0.09 -14.10
C ASN A 396 -13.03 0.22 -15.55
N ILE A 397 -12.84 -0.83 -16.36
CA ILE A 397 -13.27 -0.93 -17.76
C ILE A 397 -14.31 -2.05 -17.85
N THR A 398 -15.48 -1.73 -18.41
CA THR A 398 -16.50 -2.72 -18.77
C THR A 398 -16.74 -2.63 -20.28
N CYS A 399 -16.60 -3.73 -21.02
CA CYS A 399 -16.71 -3.77 -22.49
C CYS A 399 -17.68 -4.85 -22.98
N LEU A 400 -18.39 -4.62 -24.08
CA LEU A 400 -19.15 -5.64 -24.78
C LEU A 400 -18.27 -6.28 -25.86
N VAL A 401 -17.91 -7.55 -25.68
CA VAL A 401 -16.93 -8.26 -26.51
C VAL A 401 -17.58 -9.45 -27.20
N ARG A 402 -17.35 -9.60 -28.50
CA ARG A 402 -17.82 -10.74 -29.29
C ARG A 402 -16.64 -11.39 -30.03
N PRO A 403 -16.23 -12.62 -29.66
CA PRO A 403 -15.23 -13.37 -30.44
C PRO A 403 -15.73 -13.59 -31.87
N GLU A 404 -14.87 -13.48 -32.89
CA GLU A 404 -15.26 -13.69 -34.29
C GLU A 404 -15.85 -15.09 -34.56
N THR A 405 -15.35 -16.09 -33.85
CA THR A 405 -15.80 -17.48 -33.92
C THR A 405 -17.20 -17.72 -33.35
N GLU A 406 -17.78 -16.71 -32.68
CA GLU A 406 -19.02 -16.85 -31.90
C GLU A 406 -20.08 -15.79 -32.22
N GLN A 407 -21.34 -16.16 -31.99
CA GLN A 407 -22.50 -15.30 -32.27
C GLN A 407 -22.94 -14.45 -31.08
N VAL A 408 -22.48 -14.78 -29.86
CA VAL A 408 -22.93 -14.16 -28.62
C VAL A 408 -21.88 -13.15 -28.14
N ALA A 409 -22.30 -11.90 -27.96
CA ALA A 409 -21.50 -10.89 -27.30
C ALA A 409 -21.67 -11.01 -25.77
N GLN A 410 -20.60 -10.77 -25.02
CA GLN A 410 -20.52 -10.87 -23.57
C GLN A 410 -19.96 -9.58 -22.99
N TRP A 411 -20.54 -9.11 -21.88
CA TRP A 411 -19.93 -8.04 -21.10
C TRP A 411 -18.74 -8.62 -20.33
N ILE A 412 -17.59 -7.93 -20.35
CA ILE A 412 -16.41 -8.30 -19.57
C ILE A 412 -15.97 -7.11 -18.71
N ASP A 413 -15.50 -7.38 -17.50
CA ASP A 413 -15.00 -6.38 -16.55
C ASP A 413 -13.48 -6.54 -16.37
N HIS A 414 -12.73 -5.45 -16.44
CA HIS A 414 -11.31 -5.40 -16.08
C HIS A 414 -11.01 -4.24 -15.13
N ILE A 415 -10.12 -4.47 -14.18
CA ILE A 415 -9.73 -3.48 -13.18
C ILE A 415 -8.23 -3.23 -13.29
N GLY A 416 -7.81 -1.98 -13.40
CA GLY A 416 -6.40 -1.61 -13.37
C GLY A 416 -6.01 -0.98 -12.04
N LEU A 417 -4.86 -1.34 -11.45
CA LEU A 417 -4.32 -0.65 -10.27
C LEU A 417 -3.02 0.08 -10.64
N TYR A 418 -2.89 1.34 -10.20
CA TYR A 418 -1.68 2.15 -10.38
C TYR A 418 -1.14 2.19 -11.82
N THR A 419 -2.04 2.29 -12.80
CA THR A 419 -1.78 2.06 -14.23
C THR A 419 -2.34 3.19 -15.09
N THR A 420 -1.90 3.31 -16.35
CA THR A 420 -2.56 4.19 -17.33
C THR A 420 -3.79 3.51 -17.93
N LEU A 421 -4.75 4.30 -18.43
CA LEU A 421 -5.91 3.75 -19.14
C LEU A 421 -5.49 2.87 -20.32
N GLN A 422 -4.49 3.31 -21.10
CA GLN A 422 -3.94 2.53 -22.20
C GLN A 422 -3.41 1.17 -21.73
N GLN A 423 -2.58 1.14 -20.68
CA GLN A 423 -2.04 -0.11 -20.14
C GLN A 423 -3.12 -1.02 -19.54
N ALA A 424 -4.21 -0.46 -18.98
CA ALA A 424 -5.34 -1.24 -18.50
C ALA A 424 -6.10 -1.92 -19.65
N PHE A 425 -6.34 -1.22 -20.76
CA PHE A 425 -6.89 -1.83 -21.97
C PHE A 425 -5.92 -2.86 -22.58
N GLU A 426 -4.62 -2.57 -22.67
CA GLU A 426 -3.58 -3.50 -23.15
C GLU A 426 -3.45 -4.77 -22.28
N GLY A 427 -3.91 -4.73 -21.02
CA GLY A 427 -4.03 -5.90 -20.13
C GLY A 427 -5.28 -6.76 -20.34
N MET A 428 -6.18 -6.37 -21.24
CA MET A 428 -7.36 -7.15 -21.63
C MET A 428 -7.08 -7.87 -22.95
N SER A 429 -7.40 -9.16 -23.03
CA SER A 429 -7.16 -9.97 -24.24
C SER A 429 -7.69 -9.36 -25.56
N PRO A 430 -8.85 -8.65 -25.63
CA PRO A 430 -9.37 -8.14 -26.89
C PRO A 430 -8.56 -7.02 -27.54
N PHE A 431 -7.73 -6.33 -26.75
CA PHE A 431 -6.83 -5.28 -27.24
C PHE A 431 -5.37 -5.82 -27.34
N ASN A 432 -5.05 -6.87 -26.57
CA ASN A 432 -3.74 -7.49 -26.53
C ASN A 432 -3.47 -8.50 -27.66
N THR A 433 -4.46 -8.99 -28.41
CA THR A 433 -4.22 -9.90 -29.55
C THR A 433 -3.65 -9.19 -30.78
N GLU A 434 -2.74 -9.84 -31.52
CA GLU A 434 -2.17 -9.32 -32.78
C GLU A 434 -3.24 -9.19 -33.89
N ASP A 435 -4.13 -10.15 -34.01
CA ASP A 435 -5.26 -10.15 -34.96
C ASP A 435 -6.55 -9.57 -34.34
N GLU A 436 -7.49 -9.12 -35.18
CA GLU A 436 -8.83 -8.61 -34.82
C GLU A 436 -9.81 -9.74 -34.43
N ILE A 437 -9.37 -10.69 -33.58
CA ILE A 437 -10.13 -11.90 -33.17
C ILE A 437 -11.40 -11.56 -32.37
N PHE A 438 -11.54 -10.31 -31.92
CA PHE A 438 -12.65 -9.82 -31.12
C PHE A 438 -13.26 -8.55 -31.72
N ASP A 439 -14.58 -8.54 -31.85
CA ASP A 439 -15.40 -7.37 -32.14
C ASP A 439 -15.76 -6.69 -30.80
N VAL A 440 -15.08 -5.57 -30.49
CA VAL A 440 -15.19 -4.86 -29.20
C VAL A 440 -15.99 -3.57 -29.31
N ARG A 441 -17.06 -3.48 -28.50
CA ARG A 441 -18.04 -2.40 -28.56
C ARG A 441 -18.41 -1.89 -27.19
N GLU A 442 -19.02 -0.71 -27.17
CA GLU A 442 -19.73 -0.14 -26.02
C GLU A 442 -18.92 -0.12 -24.70
N CYS A 443 -17.59 0.02 -24.77
CA CYS A 443 -16.77 0.07 -23.57
C CYS A 443 -17.05 1.35 -22.78
N VAL A 444 -17.18 1.21 -21.46
CA VAL A 444 -17.24 2.28 -20.47
C VAL A 444 -16.02 2.16 -19.58
N TYR A 445 -15.25 3.24 -19.43
CA TYR A 445 -14.04 3.26 -18.60
C TYR A 445 -14.10 4.40 -17.58
N LYS A 446 -13.72 4.07 -16.33
CA LYS A 446 -13.71 4.98 -15.19
C LYS A 446 -12.31 5.02 -14.60
N CYS A 447 -11.69 6.18 -14.69
CA CYS A 447 -10.45 6.49 -13.96
C CYS A 447 -10.83 7.01 -12.57
N HIS A 448 -10.20 6.47 -11.53
CA HIS A 448 -10.43 6.84 -10.15
C HIS A 448 -9.13 7.33 -9.51
N HIS A 449 -9.24 8.43 -8.76
CA HIS A 449 -8.12 9.05 -8.03
C HIS A 449 -8.46 9.25 -6.55
N PRO A 450 -7.48 9.14 -5.64
CA PRO A 450 -7.68 9.48 -4.24
C PRO A 450 -8.05 10.96 -4.12
N VAL A 451 -9.07 11.26 -3.31
CA VAL A 451 -9.37 12.64 -2.89
C VAL A 451 -8.10 13.29 -2.30
N PRO A 452 -7.89 14.62 -2.46
CA PRO A 452 -6.64 15.29 -2.06
C PRO A 452 -6.21 14.98 -0.62
N GLU A 453 -7.17 14.85 0.29
CA GLU A 453 -6.96 14.53 1.70
C GLU A 453 -6.30 13.16 1.91
N LEU A 454 -6.58 12.16 1.06
CA LEU A 454 -5.94 10.84 1.14
C LEU A 454 -4.50 10.84 0.63
N ARG A 455 -4.11 11.83 -0.20
CA ARG A 455 -2.74 11.98 -0.71
C ARG A 455 -1.80 12.43 0.41
N ASN A 456 -2.30 13.27 1.31
CA ASN A 456 -1.63 13.55 2.58
C ASN A 456 -1.82 12.34 3.51
N LYS A 457 -0.72 11.87 4.10
CA LYS A 457 -0.74 10.66 4.94
C LYS A 457 -1.42 10.88 6.30
N ASP A 458 -1.64 12.14 6.66
CA ASP A 458 -2.29 12.55 7.90
C ASP A 458 -3.68 11.93 8.06
N TYR A 459 -4.07 11.70 9.31
CA TYR A 459 -5.33 11.05 9.66
C TYR A 459 -6.51 11.96 9.28
N ILE A 460 -7.49 11.40 8.56
CA ILE A 460 -8.74 12.08 8.25
C ILE A 460 -9.80 11.49 9.17
N LEU A 461 -10.46 12.33 9.94
CA LEU A 461 -11.70 11.95 10.60
C LEU A 461 -12.79 11.84 9.53
N GLU A 462 -13.08 10.62 9.07
CA GLU A 462 -14.08 10.40 8.03
C GLU A 462 -15.47 10.81 8.51
N ARG A 463 -16.08 11.75 7.80
CA ARG A 463 -17.43 12.27 8.05
C ARG A 463 -18.27 12.25 6.78
N GLU A 464 -19.54 11.87 6.91
CA GLU A 464 -20.51 11.84 5.82
C GLU A 464 -21.47 13.03 5.95
N LEU A 465 -21.82 13.70 4.85
CA LEU A 465 -22.86 14.74 4.87
C LEU A 465 -24.19 14.12 5.32
N ALA A 466 -24.81 14.72 6.33
CA ALA A 466 -26.10 14.28 6.82
C ALA A 466 -27.23 14.72 5.85
N GLY A 467 -28.25 13.89 5.68
CA GLY A 467 -29.39 14.19 4.81
C GLY A 467 -30.13 15.47 5.21
N PRO A 468 -30.95 16.08 4.32
CA PRO A 468 -31.58 17.38 4.57
C PRO A 468 -32.39 17.41 5.89
N ASP A 469 -33.17 16.35 6.17
CA ASP A 469 -34.02 16.20 7.36
C ASP A 469 -33.27 15.73 8.64
N ASP A 470 -31.95 15.57 8.57
CA ASP A 470 -31.14 15.21 9.73
C ASP A 470 -30.85 16.45 10.61
N PRO A 471 -30.93 16.36 11.95
CA PRO A 471 -30.52 17.46 12.84
C PRO A 471 -29.04 17.86 12.74
N LEU A 472 -28.17 16.98 12.24
CA LEU A 472 -26.74 17.23 12.08
C LEU A 472 -26.41 17.72 10.67
N ILE A 473 -25.23 18.32 10.52
CA ILE A 473 -24.60 18.69 9.25
C ILE A 473 -23.77 17.50 8.75
N TRP A 474 -23.06 16.84 9.66
CA TRP A 474 -22.21 15.68 9.41
C TRP A 474 -22.57 14.52 10.34
N ARG A 475 -22.41 13.30 9.84
CA ARG A 475 -22.42 12.06 10.63
C ARG A 475 -21.00 11.50 10.66
N LEU A 476 -20.65 10.76 11.72
CA LEU A 476 -19.47 9.88 11.70
C LEU A 476 -19.60 8.92 10.50
N SER A 477 -18.52 8.69 9.75
CA SER A 477 -18.55 7.66 8.71
C SER A 477 -18.79 6.28 9.34
N ARG A 478 -19.20 5.33 8.50
CA ARG A 478 -19.32 3.92 8.94
C ARG A 478 -18.00 3.32 9.45
N LEU A 479 -16.83 3.85 9.05
CA LEU A 479 -15.54 3.39 9.57
C LEU A 479 -15.35 3.85 11.02
N GLU A 480 -15.63 5.12 11.32
CA GLU A 480 -15.58 5.65 12.70
C GLU A 480 -16.65 5.00 13.58
N LEU A 481 -17.87 4.79 13.06
CA LEU A 481 -18.89 4.01 13.76
C LEU A 481 -18.45 2.57 14.05
N ARG A 482 -17.73 1.91 13.13
CA ARG A 482 -17.18 0.56 13.35
C ARG A 482 -16.13 0.53 14.47
N LYS A 483 -15.32 1.58 14.63
CA LYS A 483 -14.39 1.70 15.78
C LYS A 483 -15.12 1.83 17.12
N LEU A 484 -16.31 2.44 17.10
CA LEU A 484 -17.19 2.62 18.26
C LEU A 484 -18.18 1.45 18.47
N GLN A 485 -18.20 0.46 17.58
CA GLN A 485 -19.07 -0.71 17.71
C GLN A 485 -18.43 -1.74 18.64
N LEU A 486 -19.08 -2.01 19.77
CA LEU A 486 -18.82 -3.20 20.56
C LEU A 486 -19.50 -4.42 19.94
N PHE A 487 -18.91 -5.60 20.18
CA PHE A 487 -19.56 -6.87 19.87
C PHE A 487 -20.83 -7.03 20.72
N LEU A 488 -21.86 -7.70 20.17
CA LEU A 488 -23.16 -7.87 20.83
C LEU A 488 -23.03 -8.53 22.22
N GLU A 489 -22.10 -9.47 22.38
CA GLU A 489 -21.76 -10.11 23.65
C GLU A 489 -21.24 -9.11 24.70
N GLN A 490 -20.41 -8.15 24.27
CA GLN A 490 -19.92 -7.08 25.13
C GLN A 490 -21.06 -6.14 25.52
N CYS A 491 -21.97 -5.81 24.60
CA CYS A 491 -23.18 -5.03 24.90
C CYS A 491 -24.10 -5.73 25.92
N HIS A 492 -24.31 -7.04 25.80
CA HIS A 492 -25.10 -7.82 26.77
C HIS A 492 -24.49 -7.80 28.17
N ASN A 493 -23.15 -7.82 28.29
CA ASN A 493 -22.48 -7.67 29.58
C ASN A 493 -22.65 -6.28 30.23
N HIS A 494 -23.17 -5.29 29.51
CA HIS A 494 -23.41 -3.92 30.00
C HIS A 494 -24.90 -3.58 30.18
N SER A 495 -25.83 -4.49 29.88
CA SER A 495 -27.27 -4.22 29.96
C SER A 495 -27.86 -4.19 31.37
N GLY A 496 -27.04 -4.38 32.42
CA GLY A 496 -27.47 -4.40 33.82
C GLY A 496 -27.92 -3.03 34.37
N THR A 497 -27.30 -1.94 33.91
CA THR A 497 -27.67 -0.56 34.28
C THR A 497 -27.42 0.39 33.10
N LEU A 498 -28.50 0.72 32.38
CA LEU A 498 -28.50 1.49 31.13
C LEU A 498 -27.93 2.92 31.22
N GLN A 499 -27.62 3.46 32.41
CA GLN A 499 -27.02 4.79 32.58
C GLN A 499 -25.52 4.71 32.91
N SER A 500 -25.12 3.87 33.86
CA SER A 500 -23.71 3.69 34.24
C SER A 500 -22.92 2.87 33.19
N GLY A 501 -23.57 2.00 32.42
CA GLY A 501 -22.93 1.24 31.33
C GLY A 501 -22.37 2.10 30.19
N TRP A 502 -23.09 3.12 29.74
CA TRP A 502 -22.66 3.99 28.64
C TRP A 502 -21.49 4.91 29.02
N ILE A 503 -21.51 5.48 30.22
CA ILE A 503 -20.43 6.32 30.74
C ILE A 503 -19.15 5.48 30.89
N SER A 504 -19.26 4.27 31.45
CA SER A 504 -18.15 3.31 31.55
C SER A 504 -17.58 2.93 30.17
N LEU A 505 -18.45 2.74 29.16
CA LEU A 505 -18.06 2.44 27.78
C LEU A 505 -17.20 3.55 27.16
N GLN A 506 -17.70 4.79 27.22
CA GLN A 506 -17.02 5.95 26.61
C GLN A 506 -15.63 6.15 27.24
N TRP A 507 -15.53 6.04 28.56
CA TRP A 507 -14.24 6.16 29.25
C TRP A 507 -13.32 4.98 29.02
N LYS A 508 -13.82 3.75 28.89
CA LYS A 508 -12.97 2.60 28.55
C LYS A 508 -12.40 2.71 27.14
N MET A 509 -13.22 3.07 26.14
CA MET A 509 -12.74 3.32 24.77
C MET A 509 -11.72 4.45 24.74
N ARG A 510 -11.98 5.57 25.42
CA ARG A 510 -11.01 6.67 25.56
C ARG A 510 -9.71 6.20 26.21
N TYR A 511 -9.77 5.46 27.32
CA TYR A 511 -8.58 5.03 28.07
C TYR A 511 -7.75 3.97 27.33
N ASP A 512 -8.38 3.02 26.65
CA ASP A 512 -7.68 1.98 25.88
C ASP A 512 -6.96 2.62 24.66
N ILE A 513 -7.58 3.57 23.96
CA ILE A 513 -6.96 4.36 22.87
C ILE A 513 -5.80 5.21 23.43
N ILE A 514 -6.06 6.02 24.46
CA ILE A 514 -5.08 6.92 25.09
C ILE A 514 -3.87 6.15 25.62
N SER A 515 -4.08 5.00 26.27
CA SER A 515 -2.97 4.20 26.80
C SER A 515 -2.14 3.57 25.69
N THR A 516 -2.75 3.13 24.59
CA THR A 516 -2.01 2.55 23.46
C THR A 516 -1.17 3.59 22.72
N GLU A 517 -1.67 4.83 22.58
CA GLU A 517 -0.99 5.90 21.84
C GLU A 517 0.02 6.69 22.70
N LEU A 518 -0.26 6.98 23.98
CA LEU A 518 0.69 7.69 24.86
C LEU A 518 1.82 6.78 25.39
N MET A 519 1.61 5.47 25.56
CA MET A 519 2.66 4.57 26.07
C MET A 519 3.78 4.27 25.05
N GLY A 520 3.71 4.82 23.83
CA GLY A 520 4.86 4.95 22.95
C GLY A 520 5.98 5.87 23.49
N VAL A 521 5.71 6.66 24.54
CA VAL A 521 6.66 7.61 25.15
C VAL A 521 7.12 7.11 26.53
N LYS A 522 8.32 6.50 26.55
CA LYS A 522 9.19 6.20 27.71
C LYS A 522 8.53 5.65 28.99
N CYS A 523 8.79 4.37 29.27
CA CYS A 523 8.69 3.81 30.63
C CYS A 523 9.79 4.39 31.56
N ASP A 524 9.42 5.31 32.45
CA ASP A 524 10.20 5.60 33.67
C ASP A 524 9.81 4.60 34.78
N PRO A 525 10.76 3.87 35.40
CA PRO A 525 10.48 2.91 36.47
C PRO A 525 9.76 3.46 37.71
N LYS A 526 9.59 4.78 37.87
CA LYS A 526 8.98 5.41 39.06
C LYS A 526 7.46 5.61 38.98
N ARG A 527 6.77 5.25 37.89
CA ARG A 527 5.30 5.46 37.72
C ARG A 527 4.43 4.22 38.02
N THR A 528 4.82 3.38 38.98
CA THR A 528 4.11 2.15 39.39
C THR A 528 2.66 2.34 39.89
N VAL A 529 2.27 3.57 40.24
CA VAL A 529 0.98 3.90 40.89
C VAL A 529 -0.24 3.60 40.01
N ALA A 530 -0.14 3.77 38.68
CA ALA A 530 -1.29 3.56 37.77
C ALA A 530 -1.68 2.08 37.62
N LEU A 531 -0.69 1.17 37.65
CA LEU A 531 -0.91 -0.27 37.50
C LEU A 531 -1.60 -0.89 38.72
N ASP A 532 -1.30 -0.43 39.93
CA ASP A 532 -1.95 -0.91 41.15
C ASP A 532 -3.40 -0.42 41.28
N LEU A 533 -3.71 0.80 40.82
CA LEU A 533 -5.09 1.32 40.76
C LEU A 533 -5.97 0.47 39.84
N SER A 534 -5.46 0.08 38.67
CA SER A 534 -6.13 -0.84 37.73
C SER A 534 -6.40 -2.21 38.37
N ARG A 535 -5.43 -2.75 39.11
CA ARG A 535 -5.55 -4.06 39.77
C ARG A 535 -6.55 -4.05 40.94
N GLN A 536 -6.71 -2.92 41.64
CA GLN A 536 -7.70 -2.77 42.72
C GLN A 536 -9.14 -2.48 42.24
N ALA A 537 -9.32 -1.87 41.06
CA ALA A 537 -10.64 -1.58 40.51
C ALA A 537 -11.47 -2.85 40.20
N LYS A 538 -10.79 -3.96 39.88
CA LYS A 538 -11.36 -5.18 39.29
C LYS A 538 -12.09 -6.12 40.27
N THR A 539 -12.11 -5.83 41.58
CA THR A 539 -12.51 -6.80 42.62
C THR A 539 -13.62 -6.36 43.59
N ARG A 540 -14.38 -5.29 43.30
CA ARG A 540 -15.54 -4.90 44.14
C ARG A 540 -16.77 -4.52 43.32
N LEU A 541 -17.95 -4.84 43.85
CA LEU A 541 -19.22 -4.24 43.44
C LEU A 541 -19.28 -2.83 44.02
N TRP A 542 -19.27 -1.82 43.15
CA TRP A 542 -19.23 -0.41 43.53
C TRP A 542 -20.62 0.22 43.51
N LYS A 543 -20.85 1.25 44.34
CA LYS A 543 -22.05 2.10 44.27
C LYS A 543 -21.87 3.18 43.20
N GLU A 544 -22.96 3.59 42.56
CA GLU A 544 -22.90 4.50 41.40
C GLU A 544 -22.26 5.87 41.72
N SER A 545 -22.47 6.40 42.93
CA SER A 545 -21.81 7.62 43.43
C SER A 545 -20.28 7.55 43.42
N ASP A 546 -19.73 6.38 43.70
CA ASP A 546 -18.28 6.16 43.81
C ASP A 546 -17.63 6.01 42.42
N ILE A 547 -18.44 5.75 41.38
CA ILE A 547 -18.00 5.68 39.99
C ILE A 547 -17.96 7.08 39.39
N GLU A 548 -19.02 7.86 39.57
CA GLU A 548 -19.10 9.26 39.09
C GLU A 548 -17.98 10.12 39.66
N GLN A 549 -17.76 10.08 40.98
CA GLN A 549 -16.68 10.84 41.62
C GLN A 549 -15.27 10.42 41.14
N LYS A 550 -15.06 9.14 40.83
CA LYS A 550 -13.78 8.65 40.28
C LYS A 550 -13.59 9.02 38.82
N ASN A 551 -14.65 9.03 38.02
CA ASN A 551 -14.59 9.46 36.63
C ASN A 551 -14.25 10.95 36.54
N GLU A 552 -14.85 11.80 37.39
CA GLU A 552 -14.47 13.21 37.49
C GLU A 552 -13.02 13.39 37.96
N LEU A 553 -12.56 12.62 38.95
CA LEU A 553 -11.15 12.66 39.37
C LEU A 553 -10.20 12.27 38.22
N ALA A 554 -10.52 11.21 37.48
CA ALA A 554 -9.72 10.76 36.34
C ALA A 554 -9.74 11.77 35.16
N ARG A 555 -10.90 12.41 34.90
CA ARG A 555 -11.02 13.52 33.92
C ARG A 555 -10.14 14.69 34.35
N MET A 556 -10.18 15.09 35.61
CA MET A 556 -9.34 16.18 36.14
C MET A 556 -7.85 15.82 36.11
N ASP A 557 -7.45 14.60 36.47
CA ASP A 557 -6.06 14.15 36.39
C ASP A 557 -5.55 14.12 34.94
N PHE A 558 -6.38 13.67 33.98
CA PHE A 558 -6.06 13.72 32.56
C PHE A 558 -5.91 15.16 32.04
N LEU A 559 -6.86 16.05 32.35
CA LEU A 559 -6.79 17.46 31.95
C LEU A 559 -5.59 18.17 32.58
N ASN A 560 -5.27 17.89 33.85
CA ASN A 560 -4.08 18.42 34.52
C ASN A 560 -2.79 17.93 33.85
N ALA A 561 -2.70 16.63 33.53
CA ALA A 561 -1.55 16.08 32.81
C ALA A 561 -1.41 16.70 31.41
N LEU A 562 -2.51 16.79 30.66
CA LEU A 562 -2.54 17.39 29.33
C LEU A 562 -2.11 18.86 29.36
N MET A 563 -2.65 19.67 30.27
CA MET A 563 -2.27 21.08 30.42
C MET A 563 -0.83 21.28 30.91
N THR A 564 -0.27 20.34 31.67
CA THR A 564 1.10 20.43 32.20
C THR A 564 2.16 20.04 31.17
N GLU A 565 1.95 18.92 30.48
CA GLU A 565 2.90 18.37 29.49
C GLU A 565 2.75 19.05 28.11
N TYR A 566 1.51 19.43 27.76
CA TYR A 566 1.16 20.05 26.47
C TYR A 566 0.22 21.25 26.69
N PRO A 567 0.73 22.39 27.20
CA PRO A 567 -0.09 23.59 27.39
C PRO A 567 -0.77 24.00 26.08
N ALA A 568 -2.04 24.42 26.18
CA ALA A 568 -2.83 24.81 25.02
C ALA A 568 -2.20 26.04 24.33
N ASP A 569 -1.93 25.93 23.03
CA ASP A 569 -1.35 27.02 22.27
C ASP A 569 -2.35 28.17 22.11
N LYS A 570 -1.92 29.42 22.31
CA LYS A 570 -2.80 30.59 22.33
C LYS A 570 -3.26 31.07 20.96
N GLU A 571 -2.52 30.78 19.89
CA GLU A 571 -2.86 31.17 18.52
C GLU A 571 -3.76 30.13 17.84
N CYS A 572 -3.64 28.87 18.28
CA CYS A 572 -4.42 27.74 17.80
C CYS A 572 -5.58 27.32 18.71
N SER A 573 -5.75 27.94 19.89
CA SER A 573 -6.92 27.73 20.77
C SER A 573 -7.88 28.92 20.73
N SER A 574 -9.16 28.69 21.03
CA SER A 574 -10.18 29.74 21.03
C SER A 574 -11.27 29.49 22.08
N ILE A 575 -11.88 30.57 22.56
CA ILE A 575 -13.17 30.55 23.27
C ILE A 575 -14.18 31.18 22.33
N CYS A 576 -15.35 30.56 22.18
CA CYS A 576 -16.35 31.00 21.23
C CYS A 576 -17.78 30.85 21.76
N TYR A 577 -18.70 31.60 21.16
CA TYR A 577 -20.10 31.71 21.58
C TYR A 577 -20.98 31.39 20.38
N PRO A 578 -21.32 30.11 20.12
CA PRO A 578 -21.96 29.70 18.86
C PRO A 578 -23.29 30.40 18.61
N ASP A 579 -24.13 30.52 19.63
CA ASP A 579 -25.43 31.20 19.59
C ASP A 579 -25.33 32.73 19.30
N GLN A 580 -24.11 33.29 19.28
CA GLN A 580 -23.84 34.70 18.93
C GLN A 580 -23.19 34.83 17.53
N GLY A 581 -23.06 33.75 16.76
CA GLY A 581 -22.42 33.73 15.44
C GLY A 581 -20.90 33.92 15.44
N ASN A 582 -20.27 34.00 16.62
CA ASN A 582 -18.85 34.30 16.80
C ASN A 582 -18.03 33.05 17.16
N CYS A 583 -17.91 32.12 16.22
CA CYS A 583 -17.01 30.95 16.32
C CYS A 583 -16.07 30.84 15.12
N ASN A 584 -14.89 31.45 15.25
CA ASN A 584 -13.76 31.24 14.34
C ASN A 584 -12.76 30.28 14.99
N ILE A 585 -12.95 28.97 14.80
CA ILE A 585 -12.06 27.93 15.32
C ILE A 585 -10.79 27.87 14.45
N PRO A 586 -9.58 28.06 14.99
CA PRO A 586 -8.35 27.99 14.21
C PRO A 586 -8.16 26.61 13.56
N ASN A 587 -7.91 26.57 12.24
CA ASN A 587 -7.63 25.33 11.51
C ASN A 587 -6.17 24.84 11.71
N CYS A 588 -5.81 24.57 12.96
CA CYS A 588 -4.52 24.02 13.35
C CYS A 588 -4.59 22.51 13.51
N LEU A 589 -3.50 21.82 13.16
CA LEU A 589 -3.31 20.38 13.41
C LEU A 589 -2.66 20.19 14.78
N CYS A 590 -3.35 19.52 15.69
CA CYS A 590 -3.00 19.41 17.10
C CYS A 590 -2.74 17.94 17.47
N ARG A 591 -1.69 17.68 18.26
CA ARG A 591 -1.40 16.34 18.78
C ARG A 591 -2.54 15.86 19.68
N VAL A 592 -3.10 16.76 20.49
CA VAL A 592 -4.43 16.59 21.10
C VAL A 592 -5.23 17.86 20.84
N ALA A 593 -6.26 17.77 19.99
CA ALA A 593 -7.31 18.77 19.92
C ALA A 593 -8.40 18.41 20.93
N HIS A 594 -8.84 19.39 21.71
CA HIS A 594 -9.91 19.27 22.71
C HIS A 594 -10.98 20.33 22.43
N ALA A 595 -12.25 19.96 22.47
CA ALA A 595 -13.37 20.89 22.40
C ALA A 595 -14.38 20.59 23.51
N GLU A 596 -14.69 21.57 24.35
CA GLU A 596 -15.66 21.49 25.45
C GLU A 596 -16.71 22.60 25.28
N CYS A 597 -18.01 22.27 25.39
CA CYS A 597 -19.10 23.24 25.29
C CYS A 597 -20.06 23.11 26.47
N ALA A 598 -20.42 24.25 27.06
CA ALA A 598 -21.53 24.37 28.00
C ALA A 598 -22.84 24.57 27.23
N ILE A 599 -23.75 23.59 27.35
CA ILE A 599 -25.06 23.60 26.69
C ILE A 599 -26.19 23.69 27.73
N ARG A 600 -27.32 24.25 27.29
CA ARG A 600 -28.56 24.22 28.04
C ARG A 600 -29.68 23.67 27.16
N VAL A 601 -30.34 22.63 27.64
CA VAL A 601 -31.50 22.01 27.00
C VAL A 601 -32.77 22.70 27.51
N GLU A 602 -33.72 23.02 26.62
CA GLU A 602 -34.99 23.65 26.98
C GLU A 602 -35.81 22.71 27.90
N GLY A 603 -36.23 23.23 29.05
CA GLY A 603 -36.84 22.45 30.13
C GLY A 603 -35.86 22.10 31.25
N ASP A 604 -34.56 21.99 30.95
CA ASP A 604 -33.55 21.71 31.97
C ASP A 604 -33.14 22.97 32.76
N LYS A 605 -32.93 22.74 34.06
CA LYS A 605 -32.43 23.75 35.01
C LYS A 605 -30.91 23.71 35.16
N ILE A 606 -30.27 22.66 34.66
CA ILE A 606 -28.84 22.38 34.79
C ILE A 606 -28.19 22.60 33.42
N GLU A 607 -26.97 23.14 33.43
CA GLU A 607 -26.13 23.25 32.25
C GLU A 607 -25.31 21.96 32.13
N HIS A 608 -25.31 21.37 30.94
CA HIS A 608 -24.54 20.16 30.67
C HIS A 608 -23.22 20.56 29.99
N LEU A 609 -22.12 19.94 30.40
CA LEU A 609 -20.85 20.04 29.69
C LEU A 609 -20.76 18.86 28.72
N ILE A 610 -20.43 19.13 27.46
CA ILE A 610 -20.09 18.13 26.47
C ILE A 610 -18.66 18.35 26.01
N GLU A 611 -17.93 17.26 25.75
CA GLU A 611 -16.51 17.29 25.39
C GLU A 611 -16.19 16.30 24.25
N SER A 612 -15.23 16.70 23.42
CA SER A 612 -14.73 15.97 22.26
C SER A 612 -13.21 16.08 22.24
N TYR A 613 -12.52 14.97 21.93
CA TYR A 613 -11.07 14.91 21.82
C TYR A 613 -10.70 14.24 20.50
N GLY A 614 -9.60 14.67 19.89
CA GLY A 614 -9.00 14.01 18.74
C GLY A 614 -7.47 14.06 18.81
N PHE A 615 -6.84 12.95 18.46
CA PHE A 615 -5.39 12.78 18.44
C PHE A 615 -4.87 13.00 17.03
N ASP A 616 -3.77 13.76 16.89
CA ASP A 616 -3.22 14.25 15.62
C ASP A 616 -4.31 14.78 14.65
N ALA A 617 -5.26 15.53 15.22
CA ALA A 617 -6.49 15.98 14.58
C ALA A 617 -6.56 17.51 14.45
N ARG A 618 -7.31 18.01 13.47
CA ARG A 618 -7.53 19.45 13.34
C ARG A 618 -8.58 19.92 14.33
N LEU A 619 -8.37 21.07 14.96
CA LEU A 619 -9.31 21.59 15.97
C LEU A 619 -10.75 21.80 15.46
N PRO A 620 -11.01 22.26 14.21
CA PRO A 620 -12.36 22.33 13.66
C PRO A 620 -13.00 20.95 13.43
N ASP A 621 -12.19 19.89 13.28
CA ASP A 621 -12.71 18.53 13.10
C ASP A 621 -13.24 17.98 14.41
N VAL A 622 -12.47 18.14 15.50
CA VAL A 622 -12.86 17.76 16.86
C VAL A 622 -14.06 18.57 17.36
N PHE A 623 -14.07 19.88 17.11
CA PHE A 623 -15.21 20.75 17.39
C PHE A 623 -16.45 20.32 16.59
N GLY A 624 -16.29 20.07 15.28
CA GLY A 624 -17.34 19.61 14.36
C GLY A 624 -17.84 18.18 14.57
N VAL A 625 -17.48 17.51 15.67
CA VAL A 625 -18.13 16.28 16.16
C VAL A 625 -19.20 16.61 17.22
N LEU A 626 -19.07 17.73 17.94
CA LEU A 626 -20.02 18.15 18.97
C LEU A 626 -21.39 18.45 18.35
N SER A 627 -22.43 17.79 18.86
CA SER A 627 -23.81 17.88 18.36
C SER A 627 -24.52 19.15 18.84
N VAL A 628 -23.87 20.30 18.67
CA VAL A 628 -24.37 21.63 19.09
C VAL A 628 -24.55 22.58 17.91
N PRO A 629 -25.51 23.52 17.99
CA PRO A 629 -25.63 24.63 17.05
C PRO A 629 -24.29 25.34 16.82
N GLY A 630 -23.99 25.69 15.57
CA GLY A 630 -22.73 26.32 15.17
C GLY A 630 -21.51 25.39 15.14
N ALA A 631 -21.63 24.13 15.57
CA ALA A 631 -20.65 23.07 15.36
C ALA A 631 -21.18 22.05 14.34
N ASN A 632 -21.77 20.94 14.81
CA ASN A 632 -22.31 19.90 13.94
C ASN A 632 -23.85 19.90 13.87
N ALA A 633 -24.58 20.58 14.76
CA ALA A 633 -26.04 20.62 14.66
C ALA A 633 -26.50 21.75 13.73
N LYS A 634 -27.44 21.46 12.83
CA LYS A 634 -28.06 22.46 11.95
C LYS A 634 -28.80 23.50 12.78
N GLU A 635 -28.47 24.76 12.56
CA GLU A 635 -29.15 25.90 13.16
C GLU A 635 -30.62 25.94 12.69
N GLY A 636 -31.54 26.31 13.59
CA GLY A 636 -32.97 26.40 13.30
C GLY A 636 -33.71 25.07 13.08
N HIS A 637 -33.03 23.92 13.02
CA HIS A 637 -33.70 22.64 12.80
C HIS A 637 -34.62 22.26 13.99
N ASN A 638 -35.79 21.69 13.69
CA ASN A 638 -36.86 21.46 14.67
C ASN A 638 -36.44 20.60 15.88
N LYS A 639 -35.45 19.72 15.70
CA LYS A 639 -34.89 18.84 16.74
C LYS A 639 -33.68 19.44 17.47
N THR A 640 -33.17 20.61 17.09
CA THR A 640 -31.96 21.23 17.67
C THR A 640 -32.23 22.60 18.30
N LYS A 641 -33.30 23.29 17.87
CA LYS A 641 -33.75 24.61 18.40
C LYS A 641 -33.92 24.72 19.92
N HIS A 642 -33.97 23.59 20.62
CA HIS A 642 -34.15 23.49 22.06
C HIS A 642 -32.81 23.36 22.81
N ILE A 643 -31.68 23.37 22.09
CA ILE A 643 -30.33 23.35 22.64
C ILE A 643 -29.74 24.75 22.47
N GLN A 644 -29.35 25.39 23.57
CA GLN A 644 -28.63 26.67 23.60
C GLN A 644 -27.17 26.40 23.93
N THR A 645 -26.23 26.92 23.15
CA THR A 645 -24.79 26.73 23.34
C THR A 645 -24.19 28.00 23.92
N LYS A 646 -23.98 28.00 25.24
CA LYS A 646 -23.57 29.21 25.96
C LYS A 646 -22.14 29.63 25.67
N MET A 647 -21.21 28.68 25.73
CA MET A 647 -19.78 28.93 25.58
C MET A 647 -19.11 27.63 25.18
N CYS A 648 -18.18 27.71 24.24
CA CYS A 648 -17.30 26.62 23.87
C CYS A 648 -15.84 27.04 24.05
N TYR A 649 -15.02 26.13 24.56
CA TYR A 649 -13.57 26.20 24.55
C TYR A 649 -13.05 25.17 23.54
N ALA A 650 -12.16 25.58 22.66
CA ALA A 650 -11.47 24.70 21.73
C ALA A 650 -9.95 24.88 21.93
N GLY A 651 -9.30 23.89 22.53
CA GLY A 651 -7.88 23.87 22.89
C GLY A 651 -7.04 23.03 21.93
N CYS A 652 -5.93 23.58 21.45
CA CYS A 652 -4.93 22.88 20.65
C CYS A 652 -3.69 22.60 21.50
N HIS A 653 -3.48 21.34 21.88
CA HIS A 653 -2.37 20.91 22.73
C HIS A 653 -1.29 20.26 21.86
N GLY A 654 -0.12 20.91 21.78
CA GLY A 654 1.00 20.48 20.93
C GLY A 654 0.70 20.58 19.43
N ILE A 655 0.97 21.75 18.82
CA ILE A 655 0.81 21.94 17.37
C ILE A 655 1.77 20.99 16.60
N VAL A 656 1.22 20.20 15.68
CA VAL A 656 1.98 19.32 14.78
C VAL A 656 2.38 20.04 13.50
N SER A 657 1.51 20.93 13.02
CA SER A 657 1.80 21.83 11.90
C SER A 657 1.09 23.17 12.15
N PRO A 658 1.82 24.30 12.25
CA PRO A 658 1.18 25.61 12.28
C PRO A 658 0.40 25.84 10.98
N LYS A 659 -0.50 26.82 10.97
CA LYS A 659 -1.33 27.14 9.79
C LYS A 659 -0.50 27.08 8.51
N PRO A 660 -0.95 26.39 7.43
CA PRO A 660 -0.38 26.65 6.13
C PRO A 660 -0.48 28.16 5.91
N VAL A 661 0.66 28.81 5.68
CA VAL A 661 0.72 30.26 5.52
C VAL A 661 -0.21 30.58 4.35
N SER A 662 -1.38 31.16 4.68
CA SER A 662 -2.32 31.60 3.67
C SER A 662 -1.57 32.55 2.77
N GLU A 663 -1.47 32.19 1.49
CA GLU A 663 -0.78 32.99 0.48
C GLU A 663 -1.21 34.45 0.64
N LEU A 664 -0.23 35.37 0.66
CA LEU A 664 -0.52 36.79 0.84
C LEU A 664 -1.66 37.19 -0.11
N PRO A 665 -2.68 37.94 0.35
CA PRO A 665 -3.73 38.40 -0.55
C PRO A 665 -3.05 39.13 -1.71
N SER A 666 -3.22 38.58 -2.91
CA SER A 666 -2.60 39.13 -4.11
C SER A 666 -3.04 40.57 -4.25
N SER A 667 -2.09 41.49 -4.24
CA SER A 667 -2.37 42.92 -4.34
C SER A 667 -2.85 43.24 -5.75
N THR A 668 -4.14 43.03 -6.02
CA THR A 668 -4.82 43.57 -7.19
C THR A 668 -4.90 45.09 -7.01
N THR A 669 -3.90 45.77 -7.53
CA THR A 669 -3.91 47.23 -7.69
C THR A 669 -5.10 47.60 -8.56
N GLU A 670 -6.13 48.18 -7.96
CA GLU A 670 -7.32 48.65 -8.68
C GLU A 670 -6.95 49.97 -9.38
N GLU A 671 -6.44 49.87 -10.61
CA GLU A 671 -6.03 51.01 -11.42
C GLU A 671 -7.26 51.72 -12.00
N GLN A 672 -7.83 52.64 -11.22
CA GLN A 672 -8.85 53.57 -11.72
C GLN A 672 -8.25 54.55 -12.73
N HIS A 673 -8.74 54.50 -13.96
CA HIS A 673 -8.61 55.60 -14.92
C HIS A 673 -10.00 56.06 -15.41
N PRO A 674 -10.16 57.37 -15.74
CA PRO A 674 -11.44 58.06 -15.83
C PRO A 674 -12.21 57.88 -17.15
#